data_AF-A0A1X7DIC8-F1
#
_entry.id   AF-A0A1X7DIC8-F1
#
_cell.length_a   1.000
_cell.length_b   1.000
_cell.length_c   1.000
_cell.angle_alpha   90.00
_cell.angle_beta   90.00
_cell.angle_gamma   90.00
#
_symmetry.space_group_name_H-M   'P 1'
#
loop_
_entity.id
_entity.type
_entity.pdbx_description
1 polymer ?
#
loop_
_entity_poly.entity_id
_entity_poly.type
_entity_poly.pdbx_seq_one_letter_code
_entity_poly.pdbx_strand_id
1 'polypeptide(L)'
;MRLKFSGLLIFIIIITISGCKTAGTGTGGDAKYSMFFTPADHITQLVQQNELIKAENVWKQNKEFFENNPATQPQLEALASSIKSMFQPKLAASKARIDSIRWPAPAEQWPAIKSSLADAGKMIATVSSDSILPAFNQSPAELSQLKSATAEKTKLITDGAAATFHNYPLLTGKNFFESYPVSLKNAEFLDSQAEFFTETILTAKGTGVPHLMKTYASDLSETFKNHLAEQYYRNALRKISGKGVPSLPAIIKALQATKNTGFEISEIPDCKIAFVRVTSKSMLNQHGIEFGLGIDVDMPIKAEQAEAHGMFDSQTAKDADIVILINETVSKINRETTGYRAEKSQLITGYREVYNNDYDKAQMLYQTAQTINNNLQFRINQCRNGGLVGGLVLLSMQSEIDINNKRFTTAQANATNTPRMLNKPVYEKYKYKVVSVNDAKLASVQYYIIDRRNKSYYENHFDITQKRTFKVAYGVQDEDPEATSILSKFKTEKDLENYEKQPVSVLLSDILNHYASQSSKVKKYKDISQIQKSILNDRNTALAEFYSNKYSSDTSNDPRFDSVVVVLNPQGSLGSGFYVTDDIVLTNFHVVEGSNFAEMKLHNNMETFGKVMVYDMNRDLALIKMQTRGKPVTFYTGQSLPAGVTLDAIGHPEGYPYTITRGVFSAYRDLKGMGPAPSGHKVRYIQTDAPINHGNSGGPLFYKDKLVGVNTWGLSKQATEGLNFSIHYAEVIDFLKQNGIMYRK
;
A
#
# COMPACT_ATOMS: atom_id res chain seq x y z
N MET A 1 -35.16 17.62 38.42
CA MET A 1 -35.22 19.09 38.57
C MET A 1 -34.47 19.71 37.39
N ARG A 2 -35.20 20.42 36.51
CA ARG A 2 -34.77 21.34 35.42
C ARG A 2 -33.84 20.78 34.30
N LEU A 3 -33.93 21.12 33.01
CA LEU A 3 -34.96 21.64 32.09
C LEU A 3 -34.26 21.83 30.72
N LYS A 4 -35.02 21.68 29.61
CA LYS A 4 -34.79 22.21 28.23
C LYS A 4 -33.82 21.45 27.31
N PHE A 5 -34.05 21.27 26.00
CA PHE A 5 -35.20 21.34 25.07
C PHE A 5 -34.59 20.99 23.68
N SER A 6 -35.33 20.29 22.81
CA SER A 6 -35.27 20.30 21.31
C SER A 6 -33.93 20.06 20.59
N GLY A 7 -33.81 19.23 19.54
CA GLY A 7 -34.77 18.47 18.75
C GLY A 7 -34.02 17.68 17.66
N LEU A 8 -34.40 16.40 17.53
CA LEU A 8 -33.98 15.41 16.53
C LEU A 8 -34.63 15.70 15.14
N LEU A 9 -34.35 15.05 14.00
CA LEU A 9 -33.80 13.73 13.62
C LEU A 9 -33.50 13.84 12.09
N ILE A 10 -32.33 13.47 11.52
CA ILE A 10 -31.80 12.14 11.17
C ILE A 10 -32.71 11.24 10.30
N PHE A 11 -32.15 10.96 9.11
CA PHE A 11 -32.39 9.92 8.09
C PHE A 11 -32.31 8.48 8.62
N ILE A 12 -33.00 7.52 7.98
CA ILE A 12 -32.66 6.07 7.75
C ILE A 12 -33.94 5.39 7.18
N ILE A 13 -34.00 4.83 5.96
CA ILE A 13 -33.38 3.62 5.36
C ILE A 13 -34.22 2.33 5.55
N ILE A 14 -34.69 1.82 4.38
CA ILE A 14 -34.82 0.42 3.88
C ILE A 14 -36.05 -0.49 4.18
N ILE A 15 -36.85 -0.68 3.10
CA ILE A 15 -37.34 -1.91 2.41
C ILE A 15 -37.79 -3.15 3.23
N THR A 16 -39.05 -3.59 3.07
CA THR A 16 -39.46 -4.86 2.40
C THR A 16 -40.99 -5.14 2.43
N ILE A 17 -41.53 -5.41 1.23
CA ILE A 17 -42.45 -6.49 0.79
C ILE A 17 -43.91 -6.58 1.34
N SER A 18 -44.82 -6.49 0.36
CA SER A 18 -46.14 -7.10 0.18
C SER A 18 -47.21 -7.02 1.29
N GLY A 19 -48.25 -6.24 0.98
CA GLY A 19 -49.56 -6.36 1.60
C GLY A 19 -50.62 -5.67 0.75
N CYS A 20 -51.56 -6.47 0.24
CA CYS A 20 -52.82 -6.17 -0.45
C CYS A 20 -53.25 -4.71 -0.66
N LYS A 21 -53.62 -4.45 -1.93
CA LYS A 21 -54.70 -3.53 -2.32
C LYS A 21 -55.93 -3.74 -1.43
N THR A 22 -56.31 -2.70 -0.69
CA THR A 22 -57.72 -2.31 -0.54
C THR A 22 -57.79 -0.80 -0.40
N ALA A 23 -58.49 -0.18 -1.35
CA ALA A 23 -59.16 1.12 -1.32
C ALA A 23 -58.38 2.32 -0.76
N GLY A 24 -57.98 3.21 -1.66
CA GLY A 24 -57.24 4.42 -1.35
C GLY A 24 -58.03 5.53 -0.69
N THR A 25 -57.27 6.39 -0.02
CA THR A 25 -57.44 7.83 0.19
C THR A 25 -55.98 8.35 0.19
N GLY A 26 -55.52 9.36 -0.55
CA GLY A 26 -56.12 10.51 -1.19
C GLY A 26 -55.31 11.72 -0.71
N THR A 27 -54.39 12.26 -1.51
CA THR A 27 -53.78 13.59 -1.29
C THR A 27 -53.26 14.21 -2.59
N GLY A 28 -53.82 15.36 -2.98
CA GLY A 28 -53.27 16.24 -4.02
C GLY A 28 -54.28 17.15 -4.74
N GLY A 29 -54.62 18.30 -4.14
CA GLY A 29 -55.20 19.46 -4.85
C GLY A 29 -56.73 19.45 -5.07
N ASP A 30 -57.46 19.95 -4.07
CA ASP A 30 -58.92 20.03 -4.02
C ASP A 30 -59.54 20.99 -5.05
N ALA A 31 -59.88 20.48 -6.24
CA ALA A 31 -61.17 20.81 -6.83
C ALA A 31 -62.03 19.55 -6.68
N LYS A 32 -62.94 19.54 -5.69
CA LYS A 32 -63.97 18.50 -5.61
C LYS A 32 -64.94 18.72 -6.77
N TYR A 33 -64.59 18.18 -7.93
CA TYR A 33 -65.48 18.18 -9.07
C TYR A 33 -66.78 17.49 -8.65
N SER A 34 -67.90 18.15 -8.91
CA SER A 34 -69.23 17.70 -8.55
C SER A 34 -70.08 17.60 -9.80
N MET A 35 -71.30 17.08 -9.67
CA MET A 35 -72.27 17.08 -10.77
C MET A 35 -72.58 18.49 -11.31
N PHE A 36 -72.34 19.54 -10.50
CA PHE A 36 -72.60 20.93 -10.85
C PHE A 36 -71.32 21.74 -11.13
N PHE A 37 -70.13 21.12 -11.03
CA PHE A 37 -68.86 21.79 -11.32
C PHE A 37 -67.84 20.76 -11.81
N THR A 38 -67.65 20.73 -13.12
CA THR A 38 -66.82 19.75 -13.82
C THR A 38 -65.41 20.30 -14.11
N PRO A 39 -64.44 19.45 -14.52
CA PRO A 39 -63.15 19.92 -15.04
C PRO A 39 -63.28 20.94 -16.18
N ALA A 40 -64.32 20.81 -17.02
CA ALA A 40 -64.64 21.74 -18.09
C ALA A 40 -65.07 23.13 -17.58
N ASP A 41 -65.89 23.19 -16.51
CA ASP A 41 -66.30 24.45 -15.87
C ASP A 41 -65.10 25.14 -15.21
N HIS A 42 -64.21 24.35 -14.61
CA HIS A 42 -62.97 24.86 -14.03
C HIS A 42 -62.01 25.44 -15.07
N ILE A 43 -61.85 24.79 -16.24
CA ILE A 43 -61.11 25.37 -17.37
C ILE A 43 -61.73 26.69 -17.80
N THR A 44 -63.07 26.74 -17.95
CA THR A 44 -63.78 27.95 -18.37
C THR A 44 -63.55 29.10 -17.40
N GLN A 45 -63.62 28.85 -16.10
CA GLN A 45 -63.34 29.84 -15.06
C GLN A 45 -61.89 30.35 -15.11
N LEU A 46 -60.92 29.44 -15.23
CA LEU A 46 -59.50 29.80 -15.29
C LEU A 46 -59.16 30.58 -16.57
N VAL A 47 -59.78 30.26 -17.70
CA VAL A 47 -59.65 31.02 -18.95
C VAL A 47 -60.18 32.44 -18.79
N GLN A 48 -61.35 32.63 -18.15
CA GLN A 48 -61.91 33.96 -17.87
C GLN A 48 -61.02 34.78 -16.93
N GLN A 49 -60.34 34.13 -15.99
CA GLN A 49 -59.36 34.75 -15.09
C GLN A 49 -57.98 34.97 -15.74
N ASN A 50 -57.81 34.63 -17.02
CA ASN A 50 -56.55 34.67 -17.76
C ASN A 50 -55.44 33.79 -17.14
N GLU A 51 -55.82 32.75 -16.39
CA GLU A 51 -54.93 31.79 -15.73
C GLU A 51 -54.66 30.57 -16.65
N LEU A 52 -54.24 30.82 -17.89
CA LEU A 52 -54.25 29.80 -18.95
C LEU A 52 -53.37 28.57 -18.70
N ILE A 53 -52.22 28.74 -18.03
CA ILE A 53 -51.33 27.60 -17.69
C ILE A 53 -51.96 26.69 -16.64
N LYS A 54 -52.71 27.27 -15.68
CA LYS A 54 -53.46 26.48 -14.69
C LYS A 54 -54.61 25.75 -15.39
N ALA A 55 -55.29 26.39 -16.33
CA ALA A 55 -56.34 25.75 -17.14
C ALA A 55 -55.78 24.59 -17.97
N GLU A 56 -54.60 24.76 -18.58
CA GLU A 56 -53.90 23.69 -19.30
C GLU A 56 -53.54 22.52 -18.38
N ASN A 57 -53.10 22.79 -17.15
CA ASN A 57 -52.82 21.73 -16.16
C ASN A 57 -54.09 20.98 -15.74
N VAL A 58 -55.24 21.65 -15.63
CA VAL A 58 -56.53 20.99 -15.38
C VAL A 58 -56.84 20.02 -16.52
N TRP A 59 -56.62 20.41 -17.78
CA TRP A 59 -56.75 19.49 -18.92
C TRP A 59 -55.80 18.30 -18.81
N LYS A 60 -54.51 18.53 -18.54
CA LYS A 60 -53.50 17.46 -18.41
C LYS A 60 -53.83 16.44 -17.33
N GLN A 61 -54.33 16.90 -16.19
CA GLN A 61 -54.64 16.04 -15.03
C GLN A 61 -55.95 15.26 -15.22
N ASN A 62 -56.82 15.68 -16.13
CA ASN A 62 -58.15 15.10 -16.32
C ASN A 62 -58.37 14.62 -17.77
N LYS A 63 -57.34 14.16 -18.47
CA LYS A 63 -57.42 13.71 -19.89
C LYS A 63 -58.57 12.72 -20.12
N GLU A 64 -58.70 11.71 -19.25
CA GLU A 64 -59.75 10.68 -19.34
C GLU A 64 -61.18 11.27 -19.24
N PHE A 65 -61.38 12.33 -18.46
CA PHE A 65 -62.67 13.01 -18.41
C PHE A 65 -63.00 13.67 -19.76
N PHE A 66 -62.05 14.38 -20.34
CA PHE A 66 -62.25 15.10 -21.61
C PHE A 66 -62.40 14.15 -22.81
N GLU A 67 -61.68 13.02 -22.81
CA GLU A 67 -61.82 11.97 -23.84
C GLU A 67 -63.22 11.33 -23.81
N ASN A 68 -63.81 11.15 -22.62
CA ASN A 68 -65.14 10.57 -22.46
C ASN A 68 -66.31 11.58 -22.63
N ASN A 69 -66.01 12.87 -22.78
CA ASN A 69 -67.02 13.95 -22.85
C ASN A 69 -66.80 14.87 -24.07
N PRO A 70 -67.12 14.42 -25.29
CA PRO A 70 -66.83 15.16 -26.53
C PRO A 70 -67.51 16.53 -26.62
N ALA A 71 -68.61 16.75 -25.89
CA ALA A 71 -69.28 18.06 -25.82
C ALA A 71 -68.38 19.18 -25.22
N THR A 72 -67.30 18.83 -24.52
CA THR A 72 -66.34 19.78 -23.94
C THR A 72 -65.27 20.24 -24.94
N GLN A 73 -65.26 19.69 -26.15
CA GLN A 73 -64.28 20.00 -27.18
C GLN A 73 -64.18 21.51 -27.53
N PRO A 74 -65.28 22.27 -27.67
CA PRO A 74 -65.20 23.72 -27.92
C PRO A 74 -64.49 24.50 -26.80
N GLN A 75 -64.62 24.07 -25.54
CA GLN A 75 -63.95 24.71 -24.41
C GLN A 75 -62.44 24.47 -24.44
N LEU A 76 -62.01 23.26 -24.83
CA LEU A 76 -60.60 22.93 -25.02
C LEU A 76 -59.99 23.63 -26.24
N GLU A 77 -60.74 23.76 -27.33
CA GLU A 77 -60.34 24.55 -28.50
C GLU A 77 -60.19 26.04 -28.19
N ALA A 78 -61.08 26.60 -27.35
CA ALA A 78 -61.00 27.98 -26.87
C ALA A 78 -59.79 28.19 -25.93
N LEU A 79 -59.51 27.23 -25.04
CA LEU A 79 -58.31 27.22 -24.20
C LEU A 79 -57.04 27.17 -25.05
N ALA A 80 -56.97 26.26 -26.03
CA ALA A 80 -55.86 26.16 -26.96
C ALA A 80 -55.66 27.48 -27.73
N SER A 81 -56.74 28.14 -28.16
CA SER A 81 -56.67 29.39 -28.93
C SER A 81 -56.16 30.55 -28.07
N SER A 82 -56.61 30.60 -26.81
CA SER A 82 -56.14 31.58 -25.83
C SER A 82 -54.65 31.39 -25.50
N ILE A 83 -54.21 30.13 -25.32
CA ILE A 83 -52.80 29.80 -25.09
C ILE A 83 -51.95 30.13 -26.33
N LYS A 84 -52.44 29.83 -27.53
CA LYS A 84 -51.79 30.20 -28.80
C LYS A 84 -51.55 31.71 -28.86
N SER A 85 -52.59 32.51 -28.61
CA SER A 85 -52.52 33.98 -28.60
C SER A 85 -51.55 34.52 -27.54
N MET A 86 -51.49 33.89 -26.35
CA MET A 86 -50.53 34.24 -25.30
C MET A 86 -49.07 34.05 -25.73
N PHE A 87 -48.76 32.97 -26.47
CA PHE A 87 -47.39 32.63 -26.84
C PHE A 87 -46.92 33.28 -28.15
N GLN A 88 -47.81 33.62 -29.08
CA GLN A 88 -47.45 34.26 -30.36
C GLN A 88 -46.50 35.48 -30.22
N PRO A 89 -46.83 36.52 -29.42
CA PRO A 89 -45.94 37.68 -29.30
C PRO A 89 -44.61 37.33 -28.59
N LYS A 90 -44.62 36.36 -27.67
CA LYS A 90 -43.41 35.90 -26.97
C LYS A 90 -42.48 35.14 -27.91
N LEU A 91 -43.02 34.29 -28.77
CA LEU A 91 -42.29 33.54 -29.80
C LEU A 91 -41.71 34.49 -30.86
N ALA A 92 -42.50 35.44 -31.36
CA ALA A 92 -42.04 36.46 -32.31
C ALA A 92 -40.90 37.31 -31.73
N ALA A 93 -41.04 37.77 -30.49
CA ALA A 93 -39.98 38.53 -29.81
C ALA A 93 -38.72 37.67 -29.58
N SER A 94 -38.88 36.39 -29.24
CA SER A 94 -37.74 35.48 -29.12
C SER A 94 -37.04 35.25 -30.45
N LYS A 95 -37.80 35.13 -31.55
CA LYS A 95 -37.24 34.99 -32.90
C LYS A 95 -36.46 36.23 -33.30
N ALA A 96 -37.00 37.43 -33.09
CA ALA A 96 -36.32 38.68 -33.37
C ALA A 96 -35.00 38.83 -32.60
N ARG A 97 -34.93 38.34 -31.35
CA ARG A 97 -33.68 38.29 -30.57
C ARG A 97 -32.66 37.30 -31.16
N ILE A 98 -33.09 36.17 -31.71
CA ILE A 98 -32.19 35.22 -32.38
C ILE A 98 -31.69 35.79 -33.71
N ASP A 99 -32.58 36.39 -34.50
CA ASP A 99 -32.23 36.98 -35.80
C ASP A 99 -31.22 38.13 -35.66
N SER A 100 -31.26 38.88 -34.54
CA SER A 100 -30.34 40.00 -34.29
C SER A 100 -28.92 39.58 -33.91
N ILE A 101 -28.69 38.29 -33.62
CA ILE A 101 -27.36 37.76 -33.31
C ILE A 101 -26.47 37.88 -34.56
N ARG A 102 -25.43 38.70 -34.46
CA ARG A 102 -24.36 38.81 -35.45
C ARG A 102 -23.22 37.87 -35.08
N TRP A 103 -22.68 37.14 -36.06
CA TRP A 103 -21.56 36.22 -35.90
C TRP A 103 -20.57 36.40 -37.07
N PRO A 104 -19.24 36.39 -36.86
CA PRO A 104 -18.54 36.23 -35.58
C PRO A 104 -18.72 37.43 -34.63
N ALA A 105 -18.70 37.17 -33.33
CA ALA A 105 -18.83 38.19 -32.29
C ALA A 105 -17.63 38.17 -31.32
N PRO A 106 -17.22 39.33 -30.76
CA PRO A 106 -16.21 39.40 -29.70
C PRO A 106 -16.59 38.57 -28.46
N ALA A 107 -15.59 38.08 -27.73
CA ALA A 107 -15.78 37.18 -26.59
C ALA A 107 -16.65 37.79 -25.47
N GLU A 108 -16.66 39.11 -25.34
CA GLU A 108 -17.47 39.85 -24.38
C GLU A 108 -18.98 39.72 -24.64
N GLN A 109 -19.37 39.45 -25.89
CA GLN A 109 -20.76 39.30 -26.31
C GLN A 109 -21.27 37.85 -26.16
N TRP A 110 -20.37 36.87 -26.01
CA TRP A 110 -20.73 35.45 -25.96
C TRP A 110 -21.72 35.08 -24.86
N PRO A 111 -21.63 35.60 -23.61
CA PRO A 111 -22.60 35.30 -22.56
C PRO A 111 -24.03 35.74 -22.93
N ALA A 112 -24.18 36.90 -23.58
CA ALA A 112 -25.49 37.39 -24.02
C ALA A 112 -26.07 36.55 -25.15
N ILE A 113 -25.24 36.11 -26.10
CA ILE A 113 -25.62 35.19 -27.18
C ILE A 113 -26.05 33.83 -26.58
N LYS A 114 -25.26 33.29 -25.66
CA LYS A 114 -25.55 32.04 -24.93
C LYS A 114 -26.89 32.10 -24.21
N SER A 115 -27.15 33.19 -23.49
CA SER A 115 -28.44 33.41 -22.83
C SER A 115 -29.58 33.48 -23.83
N SER A 116 -29.41 34.20 -24.94
CA SER A 116 -30.45 34.35 -25.97
C SER A 116 -30.83 33.01 -26.61
N LEU A 117 -29.84 32.17 -26.92
CA LEU A 117 -30.04 30.80 -27.44
C LEU A 117 -30.71 29.91 -26.40
N ALA A 118 -30.27 29.97 -25.13
CA ALA A 118 -30.86 29.18 -24.05
C ALA A 118 -32.33 29.58 -23.77
N ASP A 119 -32.64 30.87 -23.78
CA ASP A 119 -34.00 31.38 -23.59
C ASP A 119 -34.91 31.00 -24.75
N ALA A 120 -34.41 31.05 -26.00
CA ALA A 120 -35.13 30.53 -27.17
C ALA A 120 -35.38 29.02 -27.05
N GLY A 121 -34.38 28.24 -26.63
CA GLY A 121 -34.51 26.81 -26.38
C GLY A 121 -35.56 26.48 -25.30
N LYS A 122 -35.55 27.20 -24.17
CA LYS A 122 -36.56 27.06 -23.11
C LYS A 122 -37.96 27.41 -23.62
N MET A 123 -38.09 28.48 -24.40
CA MET A 123 -39.37 28.87 -25.01
C MET A 123 -39.88 27.80 -25.97
N ILE A 124 -39.02 27.29 -26.85
CA ILE A 124 -39.34 26.17 -27.75
C ILE A 124 -39.81 24.96 -26.94
N ALA A 125 -39.08 24.57 -25.89
CA ALA A 125 -39.44 23.43 -25.05
C ALA A 125 -40.80 23.65 -24.37
N THR A 126 -41.00 24.82 -23.76
CA THR A 126 -42.24 25.19 -23.06
C THR A 126 -43.48 25.05 -23.95
N VAL A 127 -43.36 25.43 -25.22
CA VAL A 127 -44.48 25.35 -26.18
C VAL A 127 -44.58 23.97 -26.85
N SER A 128 -43.45 23.26 -27.03
CA SER A 128 -43.39 21.99 -27.78
C SER A 128 -43.66 20.74 -26.95
N SER A 129 -43.33 20.72 -25.65
CA SER A 129 -43.53 19.54 -24.81
C SER A 129 -44.86 19.62 -24.08
N ASP A 130 -45.73 18.66 -24.34
CA ASP A 130 -46.90 18.38 -23.50
C ASP A 130 -47.83 19.61 -23.38
N SER A 131 -48.17 20.28 -24.48
CA SER A 131 -49.15 21.38 -24.49
C SER A 131 -50.46 20.95 -25.15
N ILE A 132 -51.54 21.67 -24.87
CA ILE A 132 -52.83 21.46 -25.55
C ILE A 132 -52.75 21.84 -27.04
N LEU A 133 -51.73 22.59 -27.45
CA LEU A 133 -51.62 23.16 -28.80
C LEU A 133 -51.43 22.10 -29.90
N PRO A 134 -50.51 21.11 -29.81
CA PRO A 134 -50.43 20.03 -30.79
C PRO A 134 -51.69 19.17 -30.83
N ALA A 135 -52.32 18.89 -29.67
CA ALA A 135 -53.51 18.05 -29.57
C ALA A 135 -54.71 18.60 -30.36
N PHE A 136 -54.78 19.92 -30.53
CA PHE A 136 -55.85 20.61 -31.26
C PHE A 136 -55.35 21.28 -32.57
N ASN A 137 -54.16 20.93 -33.06
CA ASN A 137 -53.56 21.50 -34.26
C ASN A 137 -53.47 23.05 -34.25
N GLN A 138 -53.26 23.63 -33.07
CA GLN A 138 -53.19 25.09 -32.85
C GLN A 138 -51.77 25.59 -32.54
N SER A 139 -50.74 24.84 -32.95
CA SER A 139 -49.35 25.29 -32.79
C SER A 139 -49.11 26.61 -33.54
N PRO A 140 -48.57 27.66 -32.89
CA PRO A 140 -48.21 28.92 -33.57
C PRO A 140 -47.20 28.70 -34.70
N ALA A 141 -47.35 29.39 -35.83
CA ALA A 141 -46.38 29.32 -36.93
C ALA A 141 -44.99 29.81 -36.49
N GLU A 142 -44.98 30.80 -35.59
CA GLU A 142 -43.80 31.40 -34.96
C GLU A 142 -42.95 30.37 -34.21
N LEU A 143 -43.55 29.27 -33.72
CA LEU A 143 -42.80 28.18 -33.08
C LEU A 143 -41.86 27.49 -34.07
N SER A 144 -42.35 27.15 -35.27
CA SER A 144 -41.54 26.50 -36.32
C SER A 144 -40.46 27.45 -36.85
N GLN A 145 -40.78 28.74 -36.95
CA GLN A 145 -39.85 29.78 -37.36
C GLN A 145 -38.75 30.00 -36.32
N LEU A 146 -39.10 30.03 -35.03
CA LEU A 146 -38.12 30.14 -33.94
C LEU A 146 -37.22 28.90 -33.88
N LYS A 147 -37.77 27.69 -34.05
CA LYS A 147 -36.98 26.44 -34.14
C LYS A 147 -35.96 26.52 -35.26
N SER A 148 -36.40 26.91 -36.46
CA SER A 148 -35.53 27.02 -37.64
C SER A 148 -34.44 28.09 -37.45
N ALA A 149 -34.81 29.29 -37.01
CA ALA A 149 -33.86 30.39 -36.76
C ALA A 149 -32.83 30.03 -35.68
N THR A 150 -33.28 29.38 -34.60
CA THR A 150 -32.38 28.92 -33.52
C THR A 150 -31.43 27.84 -34.02
N ALA A 151 -31.92 26.86 -34.81
CA ALA A 151 -31.09 25.81 -35.37
C ALA A 151 -30.06 26.37 -36.37
N GLU A 152 -30.48 27.28 -37.25
CA GLU A 152 -29.60 27.93 -38.23
C GLU A 152 -28.51 28.76 -37.54
N LYS A 153 -28.86 29.57 -36.54
CA LYS A 153 -27.88 30.36 -35.78
C LYS A 153 -26.96 29.49 -34.93
N THR A 154 -27.49 28.45 -34.30
CA THR A 154 -26.66 27.48 -33.55
C THR A 154 -25.66 26.84 -34.49
N LYS A 155 -26.09 26.37 -35.67
CA LYS A 155 -25.21 25.79 -36.68
C LYS A 155 -24.15 26.78 -37.16
N LEU A 156 -24.52 28.02 -37.49
CA LEU A 156 -23.58 29.06 -37.92
C LEU A 156 -22.48 29.31 -36.87
N ILE A 157 -22.86 29.35 -35.59
CA ILE A 157 -21.91 29.53 -34.49
C ILE A 157 -21.06 28.27 -34.31
N THR A 158 -21.64 27.07 -34.39
CA THR A 158 -20.91 25.80 -34.32
C THR A 158 -19.87 25.68 -35.44
N ASP A 159 -20.25 25.97 -36.68
CA ASP A 159 -19.39 25.88 -37.87
C ASP A 159 -18.21 26.89 -37.78
N GLY A 160 -18.42 28.04 -37.13
CA GLY A 160 -17.39 29.05 -36.88
C GLY A 160 -16.45 28.76 -35.70
N ALA A 161 -16.65 27.65 -34.97
CA ALA A 161 -15.91 27.37 -33.73
C ALA A 161 -14.41 27.21 -33.94
N ALA A 162 -13.97 26.49 -34.98
CA ALA A 162 -12.54 26.25 -35.24
C ALA A 162 -11.77 27.56 -35.49
N ALA A 163 -12.27 28.41 -36.39
CA ALA A 163 -11.65 29.71 -36.69
C ALA A 163 -11.63 30.64 -35.46
N THR A 164 -12.68 30.58 -34.63
CA THR A 164 -12.74 31.37 -33.39
C THR A 164 -11.77 30.85 -32.34
N PHE A 165 -11.65 29.53 -32.23
CA PHE A 165 -10.74 28.85 -31.31
C PHE A 165 -9.27 29.17 -31.63
N HIS A 166 -8.89 29.24 -32.92
CA HIS A 166 -7.52 29.58 -33.34
C HIS A 166 -7.08 30.99 -32.92
N ASN A 167 -8.03 31.90 -32.77
CA ASN A 167 -7.78 33.29 -32.35
C ASN A 167 -8.02 33.52 -30.85
N TYR A 168 -8.41 32.48 -30.10
CA TYR A 168 -8.72 32.59 -28.68
C TYR A 168 -7.44 32.55 -27.83
N PRO A 169 -7.33 33.32 -26.74
CA PRO A 169 -6.13 33.35 -25.90
C PRO A 169 -5.99 32.08 -25.03
N LEU A 170 -5.72 30.92 -25.62
CA LEU A 170 -5.70 29.61 -24.93
C LEU A 170 -4.71 29.52 -23.76
N LEU A 171 -3.61 30.27 -23.83
CA LEU A 171 -2.53 30.21 -22.84
C LEU A 171 -2.76 31.09 -21.60
N THR A 172 -3.77 31.97 -21.62
CA THR A 172 -4.03 32.94 -20.54
C THR A 172 -5.51 33.17 -20.24
N GLY A 173 -6.38 32.88 -21.19
CA GLY A 173 -7.82 33.08 -21.11
C GLY A 173 -8.55 32.01 -20.30
N LYS A 174 -9.87 32.16 -20.16
CA LYS A 174 -10.72 31.17 -19.50
C LYS A 174 -10.88 29.92 -20.39
N ASN A 175 -11.59 28.90 -19.89
CA ASN A 175 -11.94 27.76 -20.73
C ASN A 175 -12.84 28.24 -21.89
N PHE A 176 -12.44 27.93 -23.12
CA PHE A 176 -13.16 28.30 -24.34
C PHE A 176 -14.57 27.72 -24.33
N PHE A 177 -14.75 26.45 -23.98
CA PHE A 177 -16.05 25.77 -23.98
C PHE A 177 -17.02 26.30 -22.92
N GLU A 178 -16.50 26.77 -21.78
CA GLU A 178 -17.31 27.47 -20.79
C GLU A 178 -17.85 28.80 -21.33
N SER A 179 -17.00 29.51 -22.08
CA SER A 179 -17.28 30.85 -22.61
C SER A 179 -18.09 30.81 -23.92
N TYR A 180 -17.89 29.80 -24.75
CA TYR A 180 -18.42 29.73 -26.11
C TYR A 180 -19.96 29.65 -26.10
N PRO A 181 -20.67 30.35 -27.02
CA PRO A 181 -22.13 30.46 -26.93
C PRO A 181 -22.90 29.15 -27.13
N VAL A 182 -22.31 28.19 -27.83
CA VAL A 182 -22.91 26.89 -28.14
C VAL A 182 -22.11 25.76 -27.50
N SER A 183 -22.80 24.74 -27.00
CA SER A 183 -22.13 23.55 -26.47
C SER A 183 -21.52 22.76 -27.62
N LEU A 184 -20.23 22.47 -27.50
CA LEU A 184 -19.52 21.58 -28.41
C LEU A 184 -19.28 20.25 -27.71
N LYS A 185 -18.93 19.22 -28.48
CA LYS A 185 -18.36 18.01 -27.94
C LYS A 185 -16.86 18.24 -27.74
N ASN A 186 -16.48 18.67 -26.53
CA ASN A 186 -15.15 19.22 -26.26
C ASN A 186 -14.01 18.30 -26.73
N ALA A 187 -14.03 17.02 -26.38
CA ALA A 187 -12.99 16.07 -26.77
C ALA A 187 -12.89 15.88 -28.30
N GLU A 188 -14.00 15.58 -28.98
CA GLU A 188 -14.03 15.45 -30.45
C GLU A 188 -13.56 16.72 -31.15
N PHE A 189 -13.94 17.89 -30.61
CA PHE A 189 -13.49 19.17 -31.14
C PHE A 189 -11.99 19.38 -30.94
N LEU A 190 -11.46 19.19 -29.74
CA LEU A 190 -10.03 19.35 -29.45
C LEU A 190 -9.17 18.38 -30.28
N ASP A 191 -9.61 17.13 -30.43
CA ASP A 191 -8.93 16.13 -31.27
C ASP A 191 -8.90 16.59 -32.74
N SER A 192 -9.99 17.20 -33.25
CA SER A 192 -10.01 17.77 -34.61
C SER A 192 -9.07 18.97 -34.80
N GLN A 193 -8.67 19.63 -33.71
CA GLN A 193 -7.77 20.79 -33.71
C GLN A 193 -6.35 20.43 -33.22
N ALA A 194 -6.00 19.14 -33.26
CA ALA A 194 -4.77 18.62 -32.66
C ALA A 194 -3.49 19.31 -33.15
N GLU A 195 -3.37 19.58 -34.45
CA GLU A 195 -2.19 20.22 -35.05
C GLU A 195 -1.98 21.64 -34.51
N PHE A 196 -3.02 22.48 -34.57
CA PHE A 196 -2.99 23.84 -34.03
C PHE A 196 -2.68 23.86 -32.52
N PHE A 197 -3.31 22.96 -31.76
CA PHE A 197 -3.11 22.87 -30.32
C PHE A 197 -1.67 22.45 -29.98
N THR A 198 -1.10 21.53 -30.77
CA THR A 198 0.30 21.10 -30.66
C THR A 198 1.26 22.25 -30.96
N GLU A 199 1.06 22.99 -32.06
CA GLU A 199 1.89 24.16 -32.40
C GLU A 199 1.83 25.25 -31.30
N THR A 200 0.64 25.51 -30.77
CA THR A 200 0.41 26.45 -29.67
C THR A 200 1.22 26.06 -28.43
N ILE A 201 1.21 24.78 -28.06
CA ILE A 201 1.99 24.25 -26.93
C ILE A 201 3.50 24.33 -27.18
N LEU A 202 3.96 23.99 -28.40
CA LEU A 202 5.39 23.96 -28.73
C LEU A 202 6.04 25.35 -28.79
N THR A 203 5.24 26.37 -29.13
CA THR A 203 5.67 27.77 -29.21
C THR A 203 5.46 28.56 -27.92
N ALA A 204 4.61 28.06 -27.01
CA ALA A 204 4.33 28.67 -25.72
C ALA A 204 5.60 28.82 -24.86
N LYS A 205 5.62 29.89 -24.06
CA LYS A 205 6.70 30.22 -23.11
C LYS A 205 6.12 30.49 -21.72
N GLY A 206 6.98 30.36 -20.70
CA GLY A 206 6.60 30.67 -19.31
C GLY A 206 5.46 29.79 -18.81
N THR A 207 4.42 30.41 -18.25
CA THR A 207 3.30 29.73 -17.60
C THR A 207 2.15 29.33 -18.55
N GLY A 208 2.31 29.54 -19.86
CA GLY A 208 1.24 29.30 -20.84
C GLY A 208 0.78 27.84 -20.92
N VAL A 209 1.73 26.88 -21.00
CA VAL A 209 1.40 25.45 -21.05
C VAL A 209 0.81 24.95 -19.72
N PRO A 210 1.38 25.28 -18.53
CA PRO A 210 0.73 24.97 -17.25
C PRO A 210 -0.71 25.47 -17.14
N HIS A 211 -0.97 26.72 -17.59
CA HIS A 211 -2.32 27.28 -17.60
C HIS A 211 -3.25 26.48 -18.51
N LEU A 212 -2.83 26.23 -19.75
CA LEU A 212 -3.59 25.44 -20.72
C LEU A 212 -3.91 24.04 -20.18
N MET A 213 -2.95 23.34 -19.58
CA MET A 213 -3.19 22.02 -19.00
C MET A 213 -4.16 22.09 -17.83
N LYS A 214 -4.03 23.07 -16.94
CA LYS A 214 -4.99 23.29 -15.86
C LYS A 214 -6.41 23.56 -16.38
N THR A 215 -6.55 24.25 -17.50
CA THR A 215 -7.85 24.67 -18.05
C THR A 215 -8.53 23.61 -18.91
N TYR A 216 -7.77 22.83 -19.69
CA TYR A 216 -8.31 21.92 -20.71
C TYR A 216 -8.03 20.44 -20.45
N ALA A 217 -7.24 20.05 -19.43
CA ALA A 217 -6.89 18.63 -19.21
C ALA A 217 -8.10 17.71 -19.00
N SER A 218 -9.21 18.20 -18.43
CA SER A 218 -10.43 17.40 -18.29
C SER A 218 -11.16 17.15 -19.61
N ASP A 219 -10.94 18.01 -20.61
CA ASP A 219 -11.61 17.96 -21.91
C ASP A 219 -10.80 17.17 -22.95
N LEU A 220 -9.50 16.93 -22.71
CA LEU A 220 -8.62 16.21 -23.62
C LEU A 220 -8.82 14.70 -23.51
N SER A 221 -8.85 14.01 -24.66
CA SER A 221 -8.78 12.55 -24.72
C SER A 221 -7.43 12.05 -24.18
N GLU A 222 -7.40 10.88 -23.56
CA GLU A 222 -6.17 10.31 -22.99
C GLU A 222 -5.10 10.08 -24.06
N THR A 223 -5.54 9.64 -25.24
CA THR A 223 -4.68 9.43 -26.42
C THR A 223 -4.02 10.74 -26.86
N PHE A 224 -4.78 11.83 -26.88
CA PHE A 224 -4.25 13.13 -27.28
C PHE A 224 -3.33 13.75 -26.22
N LYS A 225 -3.63 13.60 -24.92
CA LYS A 225 -2.72 13.99 -23.84
C LYS A 225 -1.35 13.34 -23.96
N ASN A 226 -1.33 12.02 -24.21
CA ASN A 226 -0.09 11.26 -24.37
C ASN A 226 0.72 11.75 -25.58
N HIS A 227 0.04 12.00 -26.70
CA HIS A 227 0.68 12.56 -27.90
C HIS A 227 1.31 13.93 -27.62
N LEU A 228 0.59 14.84 -26.96
CA LEU A 228 1.08 16.17 -26.62
C LEU A 228 2.27 16.12 -25.64
N ALA A 229 2.18 15.27 -24.62
CA ALA A 229 3.25 15.06 -23.65
C ALA A 229 4.53 14.58 -24.35
N GLU A 230 4.41 13.64 -25.29
CA GLU A 230 5.53 13.14 -26.09
C GLU A 230 6.13 14.22 -26.98
N GLN A 231 5.32 15.00 -27.71
CA GLN A 231 5.82 16.07 -28.58
C GLN A 231 6.52 17.17 -27.78
N TYR A 232 5.94 17.57 -26.64
CA TYR A 232 6.54 18.56 -25.75
C TYR A 232 7.87 18.06 -25.21
N TYR A 233 7.92 16.81 -24.75
CA TYR A 233 9.14 16.16 -24.28
C TYR A 233 10.23 16.13 -25.35
N ARG A 234 9.92 15.68 -26.57
CA ARG A 234 10.89 15.63 -27.68
C ARG A 234 11.47 17.01 -27.99
N ASN A 235 10.63 18.05 -27.98
CA ASN A 235 11.09 19.43 -28.19
C ASN A 235 11.97 19.93 -27.03
N ALA A 236 11.58 19.66 -25.78
CA ALA A 236 12.38 20.01 -24.60
C ALA A 236 13.74 19.29 -24.63
N LEU A 237 13.76 18.01 -24.95
CA LEU A 237 14.97 17.19 -25.07
C LEU A 237 15.89 17.72 -26.17
N ARG A 238 15.36 18.06 -27.35
CA ARG A 238 16.13 18.64 -28.46
C ARG A 238 16.75 20.00 -28.07
N LYS A 239 16.03 20.84 -27.33
CA LYS A 239 16.56 22.12 -26.83
C LYS A 239 17.72 21.93 -25.85
N ILE A 240 17.67 20.88 -25.02
CA ILE A 240 18.69 20.59 -24.01
C ILE A 240 19.91 19.86 -24.61
N SER A 241 19.69 18.87 -25.47
CA SER A 241 20.73 17.95 -25.98
C SER A 241 21.35 18.34 -27.32
N GLY A 242 20.70 19.20 -28.11
CA GLY A 242 21.17 19.57 -29.45
C GLY A 242 20.95 18.45 -30.48
N LYS A 243 21.95 18.20 -31.35
CA LYS A 243 21.87 17.21 -32.45
C LYS A 243 22.46 15.82 -32.11
N GLY A 244 22.99 15.63 -30.90
CA GLY A 244 23.64 14.38 -30.49
C GLY A 244 22.69 13.38 -29.82
N VAL A 245 23.18 12.16 -29.54
CA VAL A 245 22.46 11.18 -28.72
C VAL A 245 22.24 11.76 -27.31
N PRO A 246 20.99 11.88 -26.84
CA PRO A 246 20.73 12.51 -25.54
C PRO A 246 21.35 11.75 -24.38
N SER A 247 22.09 12.47 -23.54
CA SER A 247 22.62 11.92 -22.29
C SER A 247 21.50 11.74 -21.27
N LEU A 248 21.69 10.82 -20.31
CA LEU A 248 20.72 10.61 -19.23
C LEU A 248 20.36 11.90 -18.48
N PRO A 249 21.29 12.80 -18.13
CA PRO A 249 20.95 14.08 -17.51
C PRO A 249 20.06 14.98 -18.38
N ALA A 250 20.24 14.96 -19.70
CA ALA A 250 19.39 15.72 -20.62
C ALA A 250 17.97 15.13 -20.67
N ILE A 251 17.86 13.81 -20.69
CA ILE A 251 16.59 13.06 -20.62
C ILE A 251 15.83 13.42 -19.34
N ILE A 252 16.48 13.36 -18.18
CA ILE A 252 15.87 13.67 -16.89
C ILE A 252 15.39 15.12 -16.83
N LYS A 253 16.23 16.08 -17.27
CA LYS A 253 15.86 17.49 -17.32
C LYS A 253 14.65 17.74 -18.23
N ALA A 254 14.56 17.04 -19.37
CA ALA A 254 13.42 17.13 -20.26
C ALA A 254 12.14 16.52 -19.64
N LEU A 255 12.25 15.39 -18.93
CA LEU A 255 11.13 14.79 -18.20
C LEU A 255 10.62 15.73 -17.09
N GLN A 256 11.52 16.30 -16.29
CA GLN A 256 11.17 17.27 -15.25
C GLN A 256 10.51 18.51 -15.83
N ALA A 257 11.06 19.06 -16.92
CA ALA A 257 10.47 20.20 -17.61
C ALA A 257 9.05 19.90 -18.12
N THR A 258 8.80 18.69 -18.61
CA THR A 258 7.48 18.26 -19.11
C THR A 258 6.50 18.00 -17.95
N LYS A 259 6.95 17.37 -16.87
CA LYS A 259 6.14 17.17 -15.66
C LYS A 259 5.69 18.49 -15.04
N ASN A 260 6.58 19.49 -15.02
CA ASN A 260 6.28 20.82 -14.49
C ASN A 260 5.20 21.57 -15.29
N THR A 261 4.87 21.16 -16.52
CA THR A 261 3.75 21.73 -17.27
C THR A 261 2.42 21.02 -17.01
N GLY A 262 2.40 19.97 -16.20
CA GLY A 262 1.21 19.15 -15.93
C GLY A 262 0.98 18.03 -16.93
N PHE A 263 1.95 17.74 -17.81
CA PHE A 263 1.92 16.53 -18.63
C PHE A 263 2.47 15.35 -17.85
N GLU A 264 1.83 14.20 -18.00
CA GLU A 264 2.35 12.91 -17.53
C GLU A 264 2.89 12.13 -18.72
N ILE A 265 4.07 11.53 -18.55
CA ILE A 265 4.70 10.65 -19.54
C ILE A 265 4.77 9.29 -18.87
N SER A 266 4.19 8.27 -19.50
CA SER A 266 4.17 6.89 -19.00
C SER A 266 5.39 6.08 -19.42
N GLU A 267 5.98 6.39 -20.57
CA GLU A 267 7.22 5.76 -21.06
C GLU A 267 8.11 6.82 -21.73
N ILE A 268 9.43 6.71 -21.56
CA ILE A 268 10.40 7.63 -22.18
C ILE A 268 10.49 7.36 -23.68
N PRO A 269 10.12 8.32 -24.54
CA PRO A 269 10.25 8.17 -25.99
C PRO A 269 11.72 7.99 -26.42
N ASP A 270 11.96 7.07 -27.35
CA ASP A 270 13.26 6.75 -27.99
C ASP A 270 14.43 6.34 -27.06
N CYS A 271 14.17 6.04 -25.78
CA CYS A 271 15.21 5.57 -24.87
C CYS A 271 14.65 4.60 -23.85
N LYS A 272 15.08 3.34 -23.92
CA LYS A 272 14.71 2.33 -22.94
C LYS A 272 15.65 2.40 -21.75
N ILE A 273 15.10 2.78 -20.59
CA ILE A 273 15.84 2.77 -19.33
C ILE A 273 15.32 1.61 -18.50
N ALA A 274 16.25 0.80 -18.00
CA ALA A 274 15.97 -0.23 -17.00
C ALA A 274 16.57 0.18 -15.66
N PHE A 275 15.80 0.00 -14.60
CA PHE A 275 16.27 0.07 -13.23
C PHE A 275 16.42 -1.36 -12.70
N VAL A 276 17.63 -1.73 -12.29
CA VAL A 276 17.97 -3.05 -11.75
C VAL A 276 18.43 -2.89 -10.32
N ARG A 277 17.63 -3.42 -9.40
CA ARG A 277 18.00 -3.48 -7.99
C ARG A 277 18.76 -4.78 -7.71
N VAL A 278 19.99 -4.66 -7.23
CA VAL A 278 20.83 -5.78 -6.79
C VAL A 278 20.89 -5.80 -5.27
N THR A 279 20.25 -6.81 -4.68
CA THR A 279 20.26 -7.04 -3.23
C THR A 279 20.89 -8.42 -2.96
N SER A 280 21.85 -8.51 -2.04
CA SER A 280 22.43 -9.81 -1.66
C SER A 280 21.57 -10.50 -0.59
N LYS A 281 21.04 -11.69 -0.90
CA LYS A 281 20.34 -12.53 0.10
C LYS A 281 21.25 -12.90 1.28
N SER A 282 22.56 -13.05 1.06
CA SER A 282 23.56 -13.32 2.10
C SER A 282 23.64 -12.19 3.15
N MET A 283 23.51 -10.94 2.72
CA MET A 283 23.61 -9.75 3.58
C MET A 283 22.38 -9.52 4.47
N LEU A 284 21.20 -9.86 3.96
CA LEU A 284 19.96 -9.87 4.75
C LEU A 284 20.03 -10.91 5.87
N ASN A 285 20.61 -12.08 5.59
CA ASN A 285 20.69 -13.19 6.54
C ASN A 285 21.81 -13.03 7.59
N GLN A 286 22.83 -12.20 7.34
CA GLN A 286 24.01 -12.05 8.21
C GLN A 286 24.08 -10.69 8.93
N HIS A 287 22.96 -9.98 9.02
CA HIS A 287 22.85 -8.66 9.68
C HIS A 287 23.81 -7.57 9.16
N GLY A 288 24.29 -7.70 7.91
CA GLY A 288 25.02 -6.64 7.22
C GLY A 288 24.11 -5.52 6.68
N ILE A 289 22.81 -5.81 6.62
CA ILE A 289 21.72 -4.90 6.32
C ILE A 289 20.77 -4.94 7.51
N GLU A 290 20.86 -3.96 8.42
CA GLU A 290 19.96 -3.89 9.60
C GLU A 290 18.54 -3.41 9.22
N PHE A 291 18.40 -2.76 8.07
CA PHE A 291 17.12 -2.40 7.46
C PHE A 291 17.23 -2.35 5.93
N GLY A 292 16.17 -2.72 5.22
CA GLY A 292 16.15 -2.69 3.75
C GLY A 292 16.12 -1.28 3.16
N LEU A 293 16.52 -1.13 1.90
CA LEU A 293 16.30 0.12 1.17
C LEU A 293 15.05 0.00 0.29
N GLY A 294 14.15 0.98 0.35
CA GLY A 294 13.10 1.16 -0.65
C GLY A 294 13.62 2.10 -1.71
N ILE A 295 13.48 1.74 -2.99
CA ILE A 295 13.73 2.69 -4.08
C ILE A 295 12.42 2.89 -4.81
N ASP A 296 11.85 4.06 -4.63
CA ASP A 296 10.59 4.45 -5.25
C ASP A 296 10.89 4.94 -6.67
N VAL A 297 10.37 4.20 -7.64
CA VAL A 297 10.55 4.50 -9.07
C VAL A 297 9.52 5.55 -9.47
N ASP A 298 9.83 6.80 -9.17
CA ASP A 298 8.97 7.98 -9.39
C ASP A 298 9.10 8.57 -10.81
N MET A 299 9.61 7.77 -11.74
CA MET A 299 9.87 8.12 -13.14
C MET A 299 9.33 7.03 -14.07
N PRO A 300 9.00 7.36 -15.33
CA PRO A 300 8.47 6.42 -16.33
C PRO A 300 9.54 5.47 -16.87
N ILE A 301 10.12 4.68 -15.98
CA ILE A 301 11.24 3.78 -16.21
C ILE A 301 10.81 2.37 -15.81
N LYS A 302 11.16 1.37 -16.62
CA LYS A 302 10.88 -0.02 -16.29
C LYS A 302 11.82 -0.46 -15.17
N ALA A 303 11.25 -0.98 -14.10
CA ALA A 303 11.99 -1.43 -12.93
C ALA A 303 11.90 -2.95 -12.78
N GLU A 304 13.03 -3.55 -12.43
CA GLU A 304 13.16 -4.97 -12.16
C GLU A 304 14.06 -5.16 -10.94
N GLN A 305 13.74 -6.18 -10.13
CA GLN A 305 14.61 -6.64 -9.07
C GLN A 305 15.33 -7.89 -9.54
N ALA A 306 16.66 -7.91 -9.47
CA ALA A 306 17.48 -9.03 -9.92
C ALA A 306 18.54 -9.39 -8.87
N GLU A 307 18.87 -10.67 -8.77
CA GLU A 307 19.99 -11.11 -7.94
C GLU A 307 21.32 -10.73 -8.58
N ALA A 308 22.38 -10.63 -7.77
CA ALA A 308 23.70 -10.23 -8.24
C ALA A 308 24.20 -11.09 -9.42
N HIS A 309 23.94 -12.40 -9.42
CA HIS A 309 24.35 -13.28 -10.51
C HIS A 309 23.56 -13.07 -11.82
N GLY A 310 22.34 -12.53 -11.75
CA GLY A 310 21.44 -12.30 -12.88
C GLY A 310 21.27 -10.82 -13.28
N MET A 311 22.03 -9.91 -12.66
CA MET A 311 21.81 -8.46 -12.75
C MET A 311 21.86 -7.87 -14.19
N PHE A 312 22.54 -8.54 -15.12
CA PHE A 312 22.59 -8.16 -16.53
C PHE A 312 21.97 -9.20 -17.46
N ASP A 313 21.41 -10.28 -16.90
CA ASP A 313 20.87 -11.39 -17.66
C ASP A 313 19.37 -11.33 -17.86
N SER A 314 18.69 -10.41 -17.18
CA SER A 314 17.26 -10.19 -17.40
C SER A 314 16.97 -9.62 -18.78
N GLN A 315 15.78 -9.95 -19.30
CA GLN A 315 15.32 -9.45 -20.60
C GLN A 315 15.22 -7.92 -20.59
N THR A 316 14.77 -7.31 -19.49
CA THR A 316 14.67 -5.85 -19.33
C THR A 316 16.03 -5.17 -19.41
N ALA A 317 17.05 -5.72 -18.73
CA ALA A 317 18.41 -5.19 -18.77
C ALA A 317 19.07 -5.39 -20.15
N LYS A 318 18.81 -6.51 -20.81
CA LYS A 318 19.32 -6.84 -22.16
C LYS A 318 18.72 -5.97 -23.26
N ASP A 319 17.48 -5.51 -23.11
CA ASP A 319 16.79 -4.68 -24.11
C ASP A 319 16.91 -3.17 -23.83
N ALA A 320 17.47 -2.77 -22.69
CA ALA A 320 17.62 -1.37 -22.31
C ALA A 320 18.86 -0.72 -22.93
N ASP A 321 18.71 0.56 -23.30
CA ASP A 321 19.78 1.45 -23.73
C ASP A 321 20.64 1.93 -22.56
N ILE A 322 19.98 2.19 -21.43
CA ILE A 322 20.59 2.64 -20.18
C ILE A 322 20.14 1.71 -19.07
N VAL A 323 21.11 1.19 -18.31
CA VAL A 323 20.84 0.38 -17.12
C VAL A 323 21.30 1.17 -15.89
N ILE A 324 20.37 1.45 -14.99
CA ILE A 324 20.64 2.02 -13.67
C ILE A 324 20.66 0.84 -12.70
N LEU A 325 21.81 0.58 -12.09
CA LEU A 325 22.00 -0.50 -11.14
C LEU A 325 22.26 0.08 -9.76
N ILE A 326 21.56 -0.45 -8.76
CA ILE A 326 21.84 -0.12 -7.35
C ILE A 326 22.29 -1.37 -6.63
N ASN A 327 23.43 -1.25 -5.95
CA ASN A 327 23.99 -2.26 -5.07
C ASN A 327 23.83 -1.79 -3.62
N GLU A 328 23.02 -2.52 -2.86
CA GLU A 328 22.86 -2.26 -1.43
C GLU A 328 24.08 -2.78 -0.67
N THR A 329 25.00 -1.89 -0.32
CA THR A 329 26.29 -2.26 0.27
C THR A 329 26.22 -2.50 1.78
N VAL A 330 25.77 -1.53 2.58
CA VAL A 330 25.73 -1.64 4.06
C VAL A 330 24.64 -0.73 4.63
N SER A 331 23.84 -1.24 5.57
CA SER A 331 22.93 -0.41 6.39
C SER A 331 23.10 -0.70 7.88
N LYS A 332 23.21 0.36 8.67
CA LYS A 332 23.48 0.34 10.11
C LYS A 332 22.53 1.26 10.85
N ILE A 333 22.06 0.80 11.99
CA ILE A 333 21.32 1.56 12.97
C ILE A 333 22.32 2.03 14.04
N ASN A 334 22.32 3.32 14.32
CA ASN A 334 23.03 3.89 15.46
C ASN A 334 22.00 4.42 16.45
N ARG A 335 21.83 3.70 17.55
CA ARG A 335 20.95 4.07 18.66
C ARG A 335 21.78 4.69 19.78
N GLU A 336 21.48 5.93 20.10
CA GLU A 336 22.11 6.68 21.20
C GLU A 336 21.05 7.11 22.20
N THR A 337 21.28 6.86 23.48
CA THR A 337 20.41 7.40 24.53
C THR A 337 21.01 8.69 25.06
N THR A 338 20.19 9.73 25.10
CA THR A 338 20.51 10.96 25.83
C THR A 338 19.99 10.82 27.27
N GLY A 339 20.56 11.58 28.20
CA GLY A 339 20.26 11.46 29.64
C GLY A 339 18.77 11.34 29.99
N TYR A 340 18.47 10.72 31.13
CA TYR A 340 17.10 10.42 31.53
C TYR A 340 16.51 11.46 32.49
N ARG A 341 15.18 11.58 32.47
CA ARG A 341 14.41 12.34 33.47
C ARG A 341 13.58 11.39 34.33
N ALA A 342 13.65 11.55 35.65
CA ALA A 342 12.83 10.75 36.57
C ALA A 342 11.47 11.43 36.83
N GLU A 343 10.39 10.67 36.67
CA GLU A 343 9.01 11.09 36.94
C GLU A 343 8.43 10.25 38.10
N LYS A 344 7.44 10.78 38.81
CA LYS A 344 6.85 10.14 40.00
C LYS A 344 5.49 9.53 39.66
N SER A 345 5.20 8.35 40.20
CA SER A 345 3.86 7.73 40.18
C SER A 345 3.61 6.91 41.44
N GLN A 346 2.48 6.20 41.48
CA GLN A 346 2.06 5.40 42.63
C GLN A 346 1.53 4.05 42.18
N LEU A 347 1.85 2.99 42.92
CA LEU A 347 1.37 1.62 42.64
C LEU A 347 0.52 1.10 43.80
N ILE A 348 -0.42 0.21 43.50
CA ILE A 348 -1.28 -0.43 44.51
C ILE A 348 -0.52 -1.59 45.14
N THR A 349 -0.21 -1.47 46.43
CA THR A 349 0.51 -2.51 47.19
C THR A 349 -0.42 -3.44 47.97
N GLY A 350 -1.71 -3.11 48.01
CA GLY A 350 -2.73 -3.92 48.66
C GLY A 350 -4.03 -3.15 48.88
N TYR A 351 -4.95 -3.76 49.60
CA TYR A 351 -6.23 -3.16 49.96
C TYR A 351 -6.37 -3.14 51.48
N ARG A 352 -6.92 -2.04 51.99
CA ARG A 352 -7.33 -1.92 53.39
C ARG A 352 -8.84 -1.91 53.45
N GLU A 353 -9.40 -2.78 54.28
CA GLU A 353 -10.81 -2.74 54.62
C GLU A 353 -11.11 -1.50 55.46
N VAL A 354 -12.02 -0.67 54.97
CA VAL A 354 -12.52 0.50 55.68
C VAL A 354 -14.02 0.37 55.82
N TYR A 355 -14.53 0.73 56.99
CA TYR A 355 -15.95 0.68 57.27
C TYR A 355 -16.77 1.54 56.31
N ASN A 356 -17.87 0.99 55.79
CA ASN A 356 -18.78 1.71 54.91
C ASN A 356 -19.85 2.44 55.72
N ASN A 357 -19.70 3.74 55.96
CA ASN A 357 -20.69 4.51 56.71
C ASN A 357 -22.09 4.53 56.07
N ASP A 358 -22.20 4.23 54.77
CA ASP A 358 -23.51 4.17 54.10
C ASP A 358 -24.23 2.83 54.36
N TYR A 359 -23.52 1.80 54.82
CA TYR A 359 -24.12 0.55 55.28
C TYR A 359 -25.07 0.79 56.44
N ASP A 360 -24.64 1.54 57.46
CA ASP A 360 -25.49 1.84 58.62
C ASP A 360 -26.74 2.62 58.24
N LYS A 361 -26.59 3.57 57.32
CA LYS A 361 -27.74 4.32 56.80
C LYS A 361 -28.71 3.40 56.07
N ALA A 362 -28.21 2.47 55.25
CA ALA A 362 -29.04 1.53 54.52
C ALA A 362 -29.76 0.56 55.49
N GLN A 363 -29.07 0.03 56.50
CA GLN A 363 -29.67 -0.83 57.52
C GLN A 363 -30.72 -0.11 58.37
N MET A 364 -30.45 1.13 58.78
CA MET A 364 -31.40 1.95 59.53
C MET A 364 -32.67 2.22 58.72
N LEU A 365 -32.53 2.56 57.43
CA LEU A 365 -33.68 2.80 56.54
C LEU A 365 -34.49 1.51 56.33
N TYR A 366 -33.82 0.36 56.20
CA TYR A 366 -34.51 -0.94 56.12
C TYR A 366 -35.25 -1.28 57.41
N GLN A 367 -34.64 -1.14 58.58
CA GLN A 367 -35.30 -1.37 59.88
C GLN A 367 -36.52 -0.45 60.07
N THR A 368 -36.39 0.81 59.66
CA THR A 368 -37.50 1.77 59.68
C THR A 368 -38.62 1.31 58.76
N ALA A 369 -38.30 0.96 57.51
CA ALA A 369 -39.28 0.45 56.55
C ALA A 369 -39.92 -0.87 57.01
N GLN A 370 -39.17 -1.73 57.68
CA GLN A 370 -39.67 -2.99 58.24
C GLN A 370 -40.67 -2.76 59.36
N THR A 371 -40.37 -1.80 60.25
CA THR A 371 -41.29 -1.42 61.33
C THR A 371 -42.59 -0.86 60.77
N ILE A 372 -42.50 0.04 59.78
CA ILE A 372 -43.67 0.60 59.10
C ILE A 372 -44.46 -0.52 58.41
N ASN A 373 -43.78 -1.45 57.72
CA ASN A 373 -44.43 -2.58 57.06
C ASN A 373 -45.13 -3.51 58.05
N ASN A 374 -44.50 -3.87 59.17
CA ASN A 374 -45.11 -4.73 60.19
C ASN A 374 -46.35 -4.08 60.82
N ASN A 375 -46.30 -2.78 61.12
CA ASN A 375 -47.44 -2.02 61.61
C ASN A 375 -48.58 -1.97 60.57
N LEU A 376 -48.23 -1.79 59.29
CA LEU A 376 -49.21 -1.83 58.21
C LEU A 376 -49.84 -3.22 58.07
N GLN A 377 -49.06 -4.29 58.14
CA GLN A 377 -49.57 -5.66 58.11
C GLN A 377 -50.49 -5.97 59.29
N PHE A 378 -50.17 -5.45 60.49
CA PHE A 378 -51.07 -5.56 61.63
C PHE A 378 -52.42 -4.86 61.36
N ARG A 379 -52.39 -3.62 60.84
CA ARG A 379 -53.62 -2.90 60.43
C ARG A 379 -54.41 -3.68 59.38
N ILE A 380 -53.74 -4.21 58.36
CA ILE A 380 -54.36 -5.04 57.31
C ILE A 380 -55.05 -6.26 57.92
N ASN A 381 -54.40 -6.96 58.84
CA ASN A 381 -54.96 -8.15 59.50
C ASN A 381 -56.16 -7.80 60.38
N GLN A 382 -56.12 -6.67 61.10
CA GLN A 382 -57.29 -6.19 61.85
C GLN A 382 -58.46 -5.86 60.92
N CYS A 383 -58.21 -5.19 59.79
CA CYS A 383 -59.26 -4.94 58.80
C CYS A 383 -59.81 -6.24 58.20
N ARG A 384 -58.97 -7.24 57.91
CA ARG A 384 -59.44 -8.55 57.41
C ARG A 384 -60.38 -9.27 58.38
N ASN A 385 -60.17 -9.13 59.68
CA ASN A 385 -61.01 -9.76 60.71
C ASN A 385 -62.34 -9.02 60.95
N GLY A 386 -62.54 -7.82 60.38
CA GLY A 386 -63.73 -6.98 60.56
C GLY A 386 -64.89 -7.27 59.60
N GLY A 387 -64.88 -8.38 58.86
CA GLY A 387 -65.94 -8.76 57.93
C GLY A 387 -66.14 -7.75 56.78
N LEU A 388 -67.40 -7.58 56.33
CA LEU A 388 -67.76 -6.75 55.15
C LEU A 388 -67.26 -5.29 55.25
N VAL A 389 -67.34 -4.68 56.44
CA VAL A 389 -66.86 -3.30 56.68
C VAL A 389 -65.33 -3.22 56.59
N GLY A 390 -64.64 -4.22 57.12
CA GLY A 390 -63.18 -4.32 57.05
C GLY A 390 -62.63 -4.48 55.63
N GLY A 391 -63.36 -5.19 54.76
CA GLY A 391 -63.03 -5.32 53.34
C GLY A 391 -63.06 -4.00 52.56
N LEU A 392 -64.03 -3.12 52.85
CA LEU A 392 -64.12 -1.79 52.21
C LEU A 392 -62.98 -0.85 52.64
N VAL A 393 -62.52 -0.95 53.89
CA VAL A 393 -61.38 -0.16 54.41
C VAL A 393 -60.05 -0.63 53.79
N LEU A 394 -59.88 -1.92 53.50
CA LEU A 394 -58.69 -2.42 52.81
C LEU A 394 -58.55 -1.86 51.39
N LEU A 395 -59.67 -1.73 50.67
CA LEU A 395 -59.67 -1.17 49.31
C LEU A 395 -59.24 0.30 49.29
N SER A 396 -59.61 1.10 50.29
CA SER A 396 -59.16 2.49 50.40
C SER A 396 -57.69 2.63 50.82
N MET A 397 -57.09 1.58 51.38
CA MET A 397 -55.68 1.52 51.78
C MET A 397 -54.75 0.97 50.69
N GLN A 398 -55.26 0.50 49.54
CA GLN A 398 -54.46 -0.20 48.53
C GLN A 398 -53.24 0.61 48.04
N SER A 399 -53.40 1.92 47.82
CA SER A 399 -52.30 2.81 47.44
C SER A 399 -51.22 2.93 48.53
N GLU A 400 -51.62 2.98 49.80
CA GLU A 400 -50.69 2.98 50.95
C GLU A 400 -49.90 1.67 51.02
N ILE A 401 -50.58 0.54 50.75
CA ILE A 401 -49.98 -0.80 50.69
C ILE A 401 -48.95 -0.90 49.56
N ASP A 402 -49.30 -0.47 48.35
CA ASP A 402 -48.40 -0.56 47.20
C ASP A 402 -47.18 0.35 47.35
N ILE A 403 -47.36 1.58 47.85
CA ILE A 403 -46.26 2.52 48.14
C ILE A 403 -45.36 1.94 49.24
N ASN A 404 -45.93 1.39 50.31
CA ASN A 404 -45.16 0.81 51.40
C ASN A 404 -44.38 -0.43 50.96
N ASN A 405 -45.00 -1.33 50.20
CA ASN A 405 -44.34 -2.50 49.62
C ASN A 405 -43.15 -2.09 48.74
N LYS A 406 -43.31 -1.06 47.90
CA LYS A 406 -42.22 -0.53 47.07
C LYS A 406 -41.09 0.08 47.93
N ARG A 407 -41.43 0.85 48.96
CA ARG A 407 -40.43 1.44 49.88
C ARG A 407 -39.68 0.37 50.65
N PHE A 408 -40.39 -0.62 51.18
CA PHE A 408 -39.81 -1.74 51.93
C PHE A 408 -38.88 -2.57 51.05
N THR A 409 -39.33 -3.00 49.88
CA THR A 409 -38.50 -3.77 48.94
C THR A 409 -37.28 -2.98 48.46
N THR A 410 -37.41 -1.68 48.19
CA THR A 410 -36.27 -0.82 47.82
C THR A 410 -35.26 -0.68 48.96
N ALA A 411 -35.74 -0.44 50.19
CA ALA A 411 -34.87 -0.32 51.36
C ALA A 411 -34.18 -1.65 51.69
N GLN A 412 -34.89 -2.78 51.55
CA GLN A 412 -34.35 -4.13 51.71
C GLN A 412 -33.26 -4.42 50.69
N ALA A 413 -33.51 -4.13 49.41
CA ALA A 413 -32.53 -4.31 48.35
C ALA A 413 -31.29 -3.42 48.59
N ASN A 414 -31.47 -2.16 48.98
CA ASN A 414 -30.36 -1.25 49.25
C ASN A 414 -29.52 -1.71 50.45
N ALA A 415 -30.15 -2.15 51.54
CA ALA A 415 -29.45 -2.68 52.72
C ALA A 415 -28.70 -3.99 52.43
N THR A 416 -29.24 -4.84 51.55
CA THR A 416 -28.61 -6.10 51.13
C THR A 416 -27.43 -5.86 50.19
N ASN A 417 -27.57 -4.92 49.25
CA ASN A 417 -26.55 -4.65 48.22
C ASN A 417 -25.46 -3.68 48.69
N THR A 418 -25.65 -3.00 49.81
CA THR A 418 -24.60 -2.14 50.40
C THR A 418 -23.72 -3.01 51.29
N PRO A 419 -22.42 -3.18 51.00
CA PRO A 419 -21.52 -3.97 51.83
C PRO A 419 -21.10 -3.20 53.09
N ARG A 420 -20.82 -3.94 54.17
CA ARG A 420 -20.38 -3.36 55.46
C ARG A 420 -18.96 -2.79 55.42
N MET A 421 -18.08 -3.39 54.62
CA MET A 421 -16.68 -2.97 54.44
C MET A 421 -16.43 -2.61 52.98
N LEU A 422 -15.65 -1.56 52.74
CA LEU A 422 -15.12 -1.19 51.44
C LEU A 422 -13.63 -1.50 51.38
N ASN A 423 -13.20 -2.16 50.32
CA ASN A 423 -11.79 -2.34 50.01
C ASN A 423 -11.24 -1.06 49.38
N LYS A 424 -10.43 -0.30 50.14
CA LYS A 424 -9.73 0.88 49.61
C LYS A 424 -8.29 0.52 49.25
N PRO A 425 -7.80 0.88 48.06
CA PRO A 425 -6.41 0.60 47.66
C PRO A 425 -5.42 1.39 48.54
N VAL A 426 -4.27 0.77 48.82
CA VAL A 426 -3.12 1.37 49.49
C VAL A 426 -2.06 1.64 48.44
N TYR A 427 -1.53 2.87 48.43
CA TYR A 427 -0.60 3.34 47.41
C TYR A 427 0.82 3.50 47.96
N GLU A 428 1.81 3.02 47.21
CA GLU A 428 3.23 3.29 47.43
C GLU A 428 3.79 4.17 46.31
N LYS A 429 4.63 5.17 46.66
CA LYS A 429 5.22 6.10 45.69
C LYS A 429 6.48 5.50 45.08
N TYR A 430 6.58 5.52 43.77
CA TYR A 430 7.78 5.12 43.03
C TYR A 430 8.15 6.14 41.96
N LYS A 431 9.31 5.93 41.31
CA LYS A 431 9.77 6.76 40.18
C LYS A 431 10.02 5.89 38.96
N TYR A 432 9.57 6.35 37.81
CA TYR A 432 9.90 5.77 36.50
C TYR A 432 10.81 6.73 35.71
N LYS A 433 11.51 6.22 34.70
CA LYS A 433 12.47 6.99 33.90
C LYS A 433 11.91 7.26 32.52
N VAL A 434 11.96 8.51 32.07
CA VAL A 434 11.72 8.87 30.67
C VAL A 434 13.06 9.14 30.01
N VAL A 435 13.40 8.34 29.00
CA VAL A 435 14.67 8.40 28.27
C VAL A 435 14.38 8.92 26.87
N SER A 436 15.21 9.83 26.38
CA SER A 436 15.16 10.27 24.98
C SER A 436 16.16 9.46 24.17
N VAL A 437 15.65 8.66 23.23
CA VAL A 437 16.42 7.77 22.36
C VAL A 437 16.55 8.43 21.00
N ASN A 438 17.77 8.75 20.60
CA ASN A 438 18.10 9.22 19.26
C ASN A 438 18.48 8.02 18.42
N ASP A 439 17.68 7.77 17.40
CA ASP A 439 17.88 6.65 16.49
C ASP A 439 18.27 7.20 15.11
N ALA A 440 19.36 6.68 14.55
CA ALA A 440 19.92 7.11 13.28
C ALA A 440 20.14 5.91 12.36
N LYS A 441 19.36 5.85 11.29
CA LYS A 441 19.55 4.91 10.19
C LYS A 441 20.57 5.49 9.22
N LEU A 442 21.67 4.77 9.05
CA LEU A 442 22.76 5.10 8.15
C LEU A 442 22.83 4.03 7.08
N ALA A 443 22.76 4.40 5.81
CA ALA A 443 22.98 3.47 4.71
C ALA A 443 23.90 4.13 3.68
N SER A 444 24.85 3.37 3.14
CA SER A 444 25.60 3.80 1.97
C SER A 444 25.14 2.97 0.79
N VAL A 445 24.80 3.64 -0.30
CA VAL A 445 24.23 3.01 -1.50
C VAL A 445 25.16 3.26 -2.66
N GLN A 446 25.73 2.18 -3.19
CA GLN A 446 26.51 2.26 -4.41
C GLN A 446 25.58 2.13 -5.62
N TYR A 447 25.78 2.97 -6.62
CA TYR A 447 25.00 2.91 -7.85
C TYR A 447 25.88 3.05 -9.08
N TYR A 448 25.42 2.41 -10.15
CA TYR A 448 26.06 2.37 -11.45
C TYR A 448 25.06 2.82 -12.51
N ILE A 449 25.49 3.67 -13.43
CA ILE A 449 24.70 4.10 -14.58
C ILE A 449 25.47 3.69 -15.82
N ILE A 450 24.93 2.74 -16.57
CA ILE A 450 25.58 2.10 -17.71
C ILE A 450 24.84 2.56 -18.97
N ASP A 451 25.51 3.35 -19.81
CA ASP A 451 25.01 3.74 -21.13
C ASP A 451 25.63 2.82 -22.19
N ARG A 452 24.81 1.89 -22.70
CA ARG A 452 25.25 0.87 -23.66
C ARG A 452 25.44 1.45 -25.06
N ARG A 453 24.69 2.50 -25.40
CA ARG A 453 24.80 3.21 -26.69
C ARG A 453 26.19 3.81 -26.85
N ASN A 454 26.74 4.31 -25.74
CA ASN A 454 28.06 4.95 -25.68
C ASN A 454 29.18 4.05 -25.14
N LYS A 455 28.90 2.81 -24.73
CA LYS A 455 29.83 1.90 -24.03
C LYS A 455 30.55 2.57 -22.86
N SER A 456 29.77 3.28 -22.05
CA SER A 456 30.27 4.01 -20.90
C SER A 456 29.49 3.72 -19.64
N TYR A 457 30.13 3.85 -18.50
CA TYR A 457 29.47 3.72 -17.20
C TYR A 457 29.96 4.78 -16.22
N TYR A 458 29.11 5.08 -15.25
CA TYR A 458 29.42 5.93 -14.12
C TYR A 458 29.16 5.13 -12.85
N GLU A 459 30.03 5.27 -11.86
CA GLU A 459 29.88 4.65 -10.54
C GLU A 459 30.04 5.72 -9.47
N ASN A 460 29.25 5.62 -8.42
CA ASN A 460 29.39 6.45 -7.24
C ASN A 460 28.65 5.82 -6.06
N HIS A 461 28.81 6.41 -4.89
CA HIS A 461 27.97 6.12 -3.74
C HIS A 461 27.22 7.38 -3.31
N PHE A 462 26.17 7.19 -2.53
CA PHE A 462 25.58 8.26 -1.75
C PHE A 462 25.18 7.71 -0.38
N ASP A 463 25.34 8.56 0.63
CA ASP A 463 25.03 8.21 2.00
C ASP A 463 23.65 8.74 2.37
N ILE A 464 22.86 7.87 2.98
CA ILE A 464 21.54 8.15 3.50
C ILE A 464 21.62 8.18 5.00
N THR A 465 21.15 9.27 5.59
CA THR A 465 21.03 9.42 7.04
C THR A 465 19.61 9.83 7.37
N GLN A 466 18.86 8.95 8.04
CA GLN A 466 17.54 9.26 8.57
C GLN A 466 17.61 9.24 10.10
N LYS A 467 17.30 10.37 10.74
CA LYS A 467 17.34 10.51 12.20
C LYS A 467 15.94 10.71 12.78
N ARG A 468 15.66 10.08 13.90
CA ARG A 468 14.42 10.26 14.65
C ARG A 468 14.67 10.16 16.15
N THR A 469 13.99 11.02 16.91
CA THR A 469 14.07 11.00 18.38
C THR A 469 12.77 10.46 18.96
N PHE A 470 12.89 9.50 19.87
CA PHE A 470 11.79 8.89 20.61
C PHE A 470 11.90 9.20 22.10
N LYS A 471 10.76 9.21 22.80
CA LYS A 471 10.72 9.22 24.27
C LYS A 471 10.09 7.92 24.74
N VAL A 472 10.83 7.18 25.56
CA VAL A 472 10.43 5.87 26.08
C VAL A 472 10.39 5.94 27.60
N ALA A 473 9.31 5.44 28.20
CA ALA A 473 9.17 5.33 29.65
C ALA A 473 9.57 3.93 30.11
N TYR A 474 10.57 3.85 31.00
CA TYR A 474 11.06 2.60 31.59
C TYR A 474 10.76 2.53 33.09
N GLY A 475 10.45 1.33 33.56
CA GLY A 475 10.20 1.06 34.98
C GLY A 475 8.83 1.51 35.48
N VAL A 476 7.86 1.72 34.58
CA VAL A 476 6.43 1.82 34.93
C VAL A 476 5.99 0.44 35.42
N GLN A 477 5.35 0.38 36.59
CA GLN A 477 4.93 -0.88 37.23
C GLN A 477 3.52 -1.27 36.79
N ASP A 478 3.24 -2.55 36.64
CA ASP A 478 1.93 -3.05 36.19
C ASP A 478 0.84 -2.80 37.24
N GLU A 479 1.20 -2.72 38.52
CA GLU A 479 0.31 -2.42 39.66
C GLU A 479 -0.02 -0.92 39.79
N ASP A 480 0.51 -0.07 38.91
CA ASP A 480 0.15 1.34 38.83
C ASP A 480 -1.21 1.49 38.12
N PRO A 481 -2.25 2.06 38.77
CA PRO A 481 -3.56 2.22 38.15
C PRO A 481 -3.53 3.15 36.93
N GLU A 482 -2.52 4.02 36.82
CA GLU A 482 -2.31 4.91 35.69
C GLU A 482 -1.29 4.35 34.68
N ALA A 483 -0.80 3.11 34.84
CA ALA A 483 0.21 2.51 33.96
C ALA A 483 -0.14 2.67 32.48
N THR A 484 -1.37 2.30 32.09
CA THR A 484 -1.85 2.41 30.69
C THR A 484 -1.91 3.87 30.21
N SER A 485 -2.33 4.80 31.08
CA SER A 485 -2.39 6.24 30.82
C SER A 485 -0.99 6.85 30.68
N ILE A 486 -0.01 6.37 31.43
CA ILE A 486 1.40 6.78 31.34
C ILE A 486 2.02 6.22 30.07
N LEU A 487 1.93 4.91 29.84
CA LEU A 487 2.55 4.23 28.70
C LEU A 487 2.01 4.74 27.35
N SER A 488 0.72 5.06 27.26
CA SER A 488 0.11 5.61 26.04
C SER A 488 0.65 6.99 25.61
N LYS A 489 1.30 7.73 26.52
CA LYS A 489 1.92 9.04 26.21
C LYS A 489 3.30 8.91 25.57
N PHE A 490 3.92 7.73 25.66
CA PHE A 490 5.29 7.48 25.23
C PHE A 490 5.33 6.38 24.16
N LYS A 491 6.50 6.23 23.53
CA LYS A 491 6.75 5.11 22.61
C LYS A 491 7.30 3.93 23.39
N THR A 492 7.04 2.73 22.89
CA THR A 492 7.53 1.46 23.45
C THR A 492 8.78 0.98 22.71
N GLU A 493 9.56 0.08 23.32
CA GLU A 493 10.69 -0.56 22.61
C GLU A 493 10.26 -1.25 21.32
N LYS A 494 9.06 -1.84 21.32
CA LYS A 494 8.47 -2.44 20.11
C LYS A 494 8.21 -1.40 19.02
N ASP A 495 7.83 -0.17 19.37
CA ASP A 495 7.67 0.91 18.40
C ASP A 495 9.02 1.34 17.80
N LEU A 496 10.08 1.34 18.60
CA LEU A 496 11.45 1.63 18.14
C LEU A 496 11.93 0.53 17.20
N GLU A 497 11.82 -0.75 17.59
CA GLU A 497 12.18 -1.88 16.73
C GLU A 497 11.37 -1.89 15.41
N ASN A 498 10.09 -1.56 15.47
CA ASN A 498 9.25 -1.45 14.28
C ASN A 498 9.73 -0.32 13.36
N TYR A 499 10.09 0.84 13.92
CA TYR A 499 10.70 1.91 13.15
C TYR A 499 12.03 1.43 12.55
N GLU A 500 12.93 0.85 13.33
CA GLU A 500 14.25 0.35 12.93
C GLU A 500 14.16 -0.61 11.73
N LYS A 501 13.24 -1.58 11.77
CA LYS A 501 13.01 -2.57 10.70
C LYS A 501 12.42 -1.99 9.40
N GLN A 502 11.79 -0.82 9.46
CA GLN A 502 11.20 -0.21 8.25
C GLN A 502 12.27 0.14 7.23
N PRO A 503 12.02 -0.10 5.93
CA PRO A 503 12.97 0.30 4.91
C PRO A 503 13.05 1.82 4.81
N VAL A 504 14.22 2.34 4.48
CA VAL A 504 14.37 3.75 4.14
C VAL A 504 14.05 3.91 2.67
N SER A 505 13.05 4.72 2.33
CA SER A 505 12.71 4.98 0.94
C SER A 505 13.53 6.13 0.36
N VAL A 506 13.99 5.94 -0.87
CA VAL A 506 14.72 6.92 -1.68
C VAL A 506 14.03 7.02 -3.04
N LEU A 507 13.77 8.24 -3.49
CA LEU A 507 13.24 8.46 -4.83
C LEU A 507 14.34 8.21 -5.87
N LEU A 508 14.04 7.48 -6.93
CA LEU A 508 14.99 7.26 -8.03
C LEU A 508 15.43 8.60 -8.66
N SER A 509 14.52 9.58 -8.73
CA SER A 509 14.83 10.92 -9.21
C SER A 509 15.93 11.63 -8.40
N ASP A 510 16.01 11.42 -7.08
CA ASP A 510 17.06 12.01 -6.23
C ASP A 510 18.44 11.45 -6.58
N ILE A 511 18.51 10.14 -6.81
CA ILE A 511 19.74 9.43 -7.23
C ILE A 511 20.21 9.96 -8.58
N LEU A 512 19.26 10.15 -9.50
CA LEU A 512 19.55 10.65 -10.84
C LEU A 512 19.92 12.14 -10.84
N ASN A 513 19.35 12.96 -9.96
CA ASN A 513 19.75 14.35 -9.74
C ASN A 513 21.18 14.43 -9.19
N HIS A 514 21.52 13.57 -8.21
CA HIS A 514 22.88 13.46 -7.69
C HIS A 514 23.88 13.13 -8.81
N TYR A 515 23.58 12.12 -9.64
CA TYR A 515 24.37 11.82 -10.83
C TYR A 515 24.50 13.01 -11.80
N ALA A 516 23.39 13.67 -12.13
CA ALA A 516 23.40 14.80 -13.07
C ALA A 516 24.34 15.93 -12.60
N SER A 517 24.45 16.13 -11.28
CA SER A 517 25.35 17.13 -10.68
C SER A 517 26.83 16.74 -10.65
N GLN A 518 27.16 15.45 -10.76
CA GLN A 518 28.53 14.92 -10.60
C GLN A 518 29.08 14.16 -11.83
N SER A 519 28.38 14.24 -12.96
CA SER A 519 28.62 13.44 -14.19
C SER A 519 29.97 13.63 -14.92
N SER A 520 30.95 14.33 -14.35
CA SER A 520 32.26 14.57 -14.97
C SER A 520 33.21 13.35 -15.00
N LYS A 521 32.86 12.25 -14.32
CA LYS A 521 33.73 11.06 -14.12
C LYS A 521 33.30 9.80 -14.90
N VAL A 522 32.69 9.96 -16.08
CA VAL A 522 32.22 8.82 -16.90
C VAL A 522 33.40 7.99 -17.43
N LYS A 523 33.36 6.67 -17.23
CA LYS A 523 34.37 5.68 -17.67
C LYS A 523 33.90 4.93 -18.92
N LYS A 524 34.83 4.38 -19.71
CA LYS A 524 34.53 3.46 -20.82
C LYS A 524 34.72 2.02 -20.38
N TYR A 525 33.91 1.11 -20.90
CA TYR A 525 34.04 -0.34 -20.66
C TYR A 525 34.15 -1.12 -21.96
N LYS A 526 34.92 -2.23 -21.94
CA LYS A 526 35.04 -3.13 -23.09
C LYS A 526 33.96 -4.21 -23.07
N ASP A 527 33.71 -4.76 -21.89
CA ASP A 527 32.74 -5.84 -21.63
C ASP A 527 32.01 -5.57 -20.30
N ILE A 528 30.73 -5.92 -20.23
CA ILE A 528 29.88 -5.85 -19.04
C ILE A 528 30.48 -6.68 -17.90
N SER A 529 31.19 -7.77 -18.21
CA SER A 529 31.88 -8.58 -17.18
C SER A 529 32.90 -7.79 -16.35
N GLN A 530 33.47 -6.71 -16.90
CA GLN A 530 34.37 -5.82 -16.16
C GLN A 530 33.64 -5.05 -15.07
N ILE A 531 32.41 -4.60 -15.38
CA ILE A 531 31.56 -3.87 -14.44
C ILE A 531 31.09 -4.82 -13.33
N GLN A 532 30.67 -6.05 -13.68
CA GLN A 532 30.32 -7.08 -12.69
C GLN A 532 31.45 -7.34 -11.69
N LYS A 533 32.70 -7.47 -12.16
CA LYS A 533 33.86 -7.67 -11.28
C LYS A 533 34.11 -6.47 -10.37
N SER A 534 33.93 -5.25 -10.87
CA SER A 534 34.07 -4.03 -10.05
C SER A 534 33.03 -3.99 -8.94
N ILE A 535 31.76 -4.26 -9.27
CA ILE A 535 30.65 -4.33 -8.31
C ILE A 535 30.95 -5.33 -7.19
N LEU A 536 31.45 -6.52 -7.54
CA LEU A 536 31.78 -7.56 -6.55
C LEU A 536 33.00 -7.20 -5.69
N ASN A 537 34.03 -6.58 -6.27
CA ASN A 537 35.21 -6.14 -5.52
C ASN A 537 34.85 -5.05 -4.51
N ASP A 538 34.10 -4.03 -4.93
CA ASP A 538 33.69 -2.93 -4.07
C ASP A 538 32.77 -3.43 -2.94
N ARG A 539 31.88 -4.38 -3.25
CA ARG A 539 31.08 -5.09 -2.25
C ARG A 539 31.98 -5.76 -1.22
N ASN A 540 32.96 -6.55 -1.65
CA ASN A 540 33.88 -7.25 -0.75
C ASN A 540 34.70 -6.27 0.11
N THR A 541 35.10 -5.11 -0.42
CA THR A 541 35.76 -4.05 0.36
C THR A 541 34.83 -3.48 1.43
N ALA A 542 33.59 -3.13 1.07
CA ALA A 542 32.61 -2.60 2.02
C ALA A 542 32.25 -3.62 3.13
N LEU A 543 32.16 -4.91 2.78
CA LEU A 543 31.98 -6.00 3.75
C LEU A 543 33.18 -6.12 4.68
N ALA A 544 34.39 -6.08 4.14
CA ALA A 544 35.62 -6.16 4.93
C ALA A 544 35.71 -5.00 5.93
N GLU A 545 35.38 -3.77 5.52
CA GLU A 545 35.33 -2.59 6.40
C GLU A 545 34.19 -2.65 7.43
N PHE A 546 33.04 -3.22 7.06
CA PHE A 546 31.92 -3.40 8.00
C PHE A 546 32.26 -4.41 9.09
N TYR A 547 32.81 -5.57 8.71
CA TYR A 547 33.18 -6.63 9.64
C TYR A 547 34.48 -6.36 10.40
N SER A 548 35.36 -5.47 9.92
CA SER A 548 36.57 -5.10 10.68
C SER A 548 36.26 -4.44 12.02
N ASN A 549 35.04 -3.91 12.20
CA ASN A 549 34.62 -3.15 13.38
C ASN A 549 33.55 -3.82 14.25
N LYS A 550 33.06 -5.02 13.91
CA LYS A 550 31.95 -5.66 14.64
C LYS A 550 32.35 -7.08 15.04
N TYR A 551 32.74 -7.23 16.31
CA TYR A 551 33.05 -8.48 17.00
C TYR A 551 34.01 -9.40 16.25
N SER A 552 35.27 -9.43 16.69
CA SER A 552 36.03 -10.68 16.62
C SER A 552 35.19 -11.72 17.37
N SER A 553 34.47 -12.58 16.65
CA SER A 553 34.28 -13.92 17.17
C SER A 553 35.71 -14.38 17.42
N ASP A 554 36.11 -14.43 18.68
CA ASP A 554 37.40 -14.93 19.12
C ASP A 554 37.41 -16.45 18.89
N THR A 555 37.25 -16.84 17.63
CA THR A 555 37.62 -18.14 17.14
C THR A 555 39.12 -18.01 16.93
N SER A 556 39.89 -18.11 18.03
CA SER A 556 41.35 -18.19 18.02
C SER A 556 41.84 -18.77 16.68
N ASN A 557 42.62 -18.02 15.90
CA ASN A 557 43.02 -18.30 14.51
C ASN A 557 43.36 -19.79 14.25
N ASP A 558 42.36 -20.65 14.05
CA ASP A 558 42.60 -22.04 13.70
C ASP A 558 43.02 -22.04 12.23
N PRO A 559 44.27 -22.43 11.90
CA PRO A 559 44.80 -22.31 10.55
C PRO A 559 44.10 -23.25 9.54
N ARG A 560 43.16 -24.09 10.01
CA ARG A 560 42.31 -24.93 9.17
C ARG A 560 41.14 -24.14 8.58
N PHE A 561 40.70 -23.03 9.19
CA PHE A 561 39.60 -22.22 8.65
C PHE A 561 39.91 -21.61 7.28
N ASP A 562 41.18 -21.30 6.99
CA ASP A 562 41.62 -20.84 5.67
C ASP A 562 41.38 -21.86 4.54
N SER A 563 41.09 -23.11 4.91
CA SER A 563 40.80 -24.20 3.98
C SER A 563 39.30 -24.46 3.81
N VAL A 564 38.43 -23.86 4.66
CA VAL A 564 36.99 -24.13 4.72
C VAL A 564 36.21 -22.93 4.21
N VAL A 565 35.07 -23.20 3.56
CA VAL A 565 34.18 -22.18 3.00
C VAL A 565 32.73 -22.49 3.32
N VAL A 566 31.92 -21.44 3.51
CA VAL A 566 30.46 -21.57 3.51
C VAL A 566 30.01 -21.76 2.07
N VAL A 567 29.15 -22.75 1.83
CA VAL A 567 28.53 -23.00 0.52
C VAL A 567 27.06 -22.59 0.59
N LEU A 568 26.67 -21.65 -0.26
CA LEU A 568 25.31 -21.12 -0.36
C LEU A 568 24.75 -21.47 -1.74
N ASN A 569 23.70 -22.28 -1.75
CA ASN A 569 22.97 -22.67 -2.94
C ASN A 569 21.86 -21.62 -3.21
N PRO A 570 21.74 -21.06 -4.43
CA PRO A 570 20.70 -20.07 -4.76
C PRO A 570 19.26 -20.52 -4.47
N GLN A 571 19.03 -21.84 -4.44
CA GLN A 571 17.77 -22.49 -4.13
C GLN A 571 17.48 -22.57 -2.62
N GLY A 572 18.36 -22.02 -1.77
CA GLY A 572 18.15 -21.86 -0.32
C GLY A 572 18.85 -22.90 0.56
N SER A 573 19.64 -23.82 -0.01
CA SER A 573 20.44 -24.78 0.77
C SER A 573 21.73 -24.14 1.28
N LEU A 574 22.11 -24.43 2.53
CA LEU A 574 23.34 -23.96 3.17
C LEU A 574 24.17 -25.17 3.61
N GLY A 575 25.46 -25.13 3.30
CA GLY A 575 26.40 -26.17 3.68
C GLY A 575 27.82 -25.65 3.87
N SER A 576 28.74 -26.59 3.98
CA SER A 576 30.17 -26.36 4.13
C SER A 576 30.93 -26.97 2.95
N GLY A 577 32.11 -26.44 2.68
CA GLY A 577 33.04 -27.01 1.70
C GLY A 577 34.47 -26.73 2.10
N PHE A 578 35.42 -27.35 1.43
CA PHE A 578 36.84 -27.08 1.66
C PHE A 578 37.68 -27.22 0.40
N TYR A 579 38.79 -26.48 0.34
CA TYR A 579 39.72 -26.51 -0.77
C TYR A 579 40.48 -27.84 -0.83
N VAL A 580 40.39 -28.54 -1.97
CA VAL A 580 41.19 -29.75 -2.30
C VAL A 580 42.38 -29.42 -3.19
N THR A 581 42.25 -28.38 -4.01
CA THR A 581 43.35 -27.65 -4.66
C THR A 581 43.22 -26.17 -4.33
N ASP A 582 44.12 -25.33 -4.82
CA ASP A 582 44.07 -23.90 -4.55
C ASP A 582 42.82 -23.22 -5.13
N ASP A 583 42.18 -23.81 -6.14
CA ASP A 583 41.01 -23.23 -6.81
C ASP A 583 39.84 -24.22 -7.00
N ILE A 584 39.87 -25.38 -6.34
CA ILE A 584 38.78 -26.36 -6.34
C ILE A 584 38.34 -26.63 -4.91
N VAL A 585 37.05 -26.44 -4.66
CA VAL A 585 36.38 -26.78 -3.41
C VAL A 585 35.60 -28.08 -3.58
N LEU A 586 35.66 -28.93 -2.56
CA LEU A 586 34.81 -30.11 -2.42
C LEU A 586 33.71 -29.83 -1.39
N THR A 587 32.50 -30.30 -1.68
CA THR A 587 31.34 -30.28 -0.78
C THR A 587 30.46 -31.51 -1.03
N ASN A 588 29.31 -31.61 -0.38
CA ASN A 588 28.32 -32.64 -0.68
C ASN A 588 27.47 -32.30 -1.91
N PHE A 589 27.00 -33.32 -2.62
CA PHE A 589 26.14 -33.12 -3.78
C PHE A 589 24.80 -32.51 -3.38
N HIS A 590 24.16 -32.98 -2.31
CA HIS A 590 22.87 -32.46 -1.87
C HIS A 590 22.91 -30.97 -1.44
N VAL A 591 24.10 -30.45 -1.11
CA VAL A 591 24.26 -29.01 -0.82
C VAL A 591 24.10 -28.18 -2.09
N VAL A 592 24.57 -28.67 -3.24
CA VAL A 592 24.58 -27.95 -4.53
C VAL A 592 23.56 -28.48 -5.55
N GLU A 593 22.69 -29.40 -5.14
CA GLU A 593 21.71 -30.02 -6.02
C GLU A 593 20.82 -28.96 -6.70
N GLY A 594 20.53 -29.19 -7.99
CA GLY A 594 19.69 -28.31 -8.80
C GLY A 594 20.33 -26.99 -9.25
N SER A 595 21.61 -26.73 -8.92
CA SER A 595 22.30 -25.51 -9.33
C SER A 595 23.62 -25.78 -10.08
N ASN A 596 23.90 -24.96 -11.09
CA ASN A 596 25.17 -24.96 -11.83
C ASN A 596 26.25 -24.11 -11.13
N PHE A 597 25.84 -23.25 -10.20
CA PHE A 597 26.70 -22.31 -9.49
C PHE A 597 26.33 -22.26 -8.01
N ALA A 598 27.31 -21.98 -7.17
CA ALA A 598 27.09 -21.75 -5.75
C ALA A 598 27.86 -20.51 -5.30
N GLU A 599 27.24 -19.72 -4.43
CA GLU A 599 27.89 -18.62 -3.74
C GLU A 599 28.70 -19.18 -2.57
N MET A 600 29.83 -18.55 -2.29
CA MET A 600 30.83 -19.02 -1.35
C MET A 600 31.22 -17.89 -0.43
N LYS A 601 31.31 -18.15 0.87
CA LYS A 601 31.85 -17.19 1.84
C LYS A 601 33.10 -17.76 2.51
N LEU A 602 34.21 -17.03 2.36
CA LEU A 602 35.53 -17.38 2.90
C LEU A 602 35.67 -16.93 4.38
N HIS A 603 36.72 -17.41 5.06
CA HIS A 603 36.93 -17.17 6.49
C HIS A 603 37.12 -15.69 6.83
N ASN A 604 37.79 -14.97 5.93
CA ASN A 604 37.92 -13.53 6.00
C ASN A 604 36.67 -12.76 5.55
N ASN A 605 35.51 -13.41 5.52
CA ASN A 605 34.21 -12.90 5.06
C ASN A 605 34.12 -12.49 3.59
N MET A 606 35.16 -12.72 2.77
CA MET A 606 35.07 -12.46 1.34
C MET A 606 34.06 -13.41 0.69
N GLU A 607 33.19 -12.85 -0.15
CA GLU A 607 32.27 -13.63 -0.96
C GLU A 607 32.83 -13.87 -2.36
N THR A 608 32.59 -15.06 -2.91
CA THR A 608 33.01 -15.45 -4.26
C THR A 608 32.01 -16.43 -4.84
N PHE A 609 32.13 -16.73 -6.13
CA PHE A 609 31.27 -17.71 -6.80
C PHE A 609 32.09 -18.90 -7.27
N GLY A 610 31.44 -20.05 -7.29
CA GLY A 610 32.00 -21.27 -7.82
C GLY A 610 31.07 -21.93 -8.84
N LYS A 611 31.66 -22.52 -9.89
CA LYS A 611 30.92 -23.33 -10.87
C LYS A 611 31.01 -24.80 -10.47
N VAL A 612 29.87 -25.48 -10.36
CA VAL A 612 29.84 -26.93 -10.14
C VAL A 612 30.42 -27.61 -11.38
N MET A 613 31.52 -28.36 -11.22
CA MET A 613 32.23 -29.02 -12.32
C MET A 613 31.69 -30.42 -12.56
N VAL A 614 31.63 -31.21 -11.48
CA VAL A 614 31.27 -32.63 -11.49
C VAL A 614 30.78 -33.03 -10.11
N TYR A 615 29.92 -34.05 -10.05
CA TYR A 615 29.38 -34.60 -8.82
C TYR A 615 29.19 -36.12 -8.93
N ASP A 616 29.13 -36.79 -7.78
CA ASP A 616 28.80 -38.20 -7.61
C ASP A 616 27.62 -38.30 -6.64
N MET A 617 26.45 -38.65 -7.17
CA MET A 617 25.22 -38.75 -6.39
C MET A 617 25.28 -39.91 -5.37
N ASN A 618 25.96 -41.01 -5.69
CA ASN A 618 26.03 -42.18 -4.80
C ASN A 618 26.91 -41.88 -3.58
N ARG A 619 28.07 -41.26 -3.79
CA ARG A 619 28.99 -40.83 -2.73
C ARG A 619 28.56 -39.56 -2.01
N ASP A 620 27.62 -38.81 -2.59
CA ASP A 620 27.23 -37.47 -2.13
C ASP A 620 28.41 -36.48 -2.14
N LEU A 621 29.15 -36.42 -3.24
CA LEU A 621 30.31 -35.53 -3.41
C LEU A 621 30.13 -34.62 -4.62
N ALA A 622 30.58 -33.37 -4.52
CA ALA A 622 30.61 -32.42 -5.63
C ALA A 622 31.90 -31.58 -5.61
N LEU A 623 32.38 -31.24 -6.80
CA LEU A 623 33.54 -30.38 -7.01
C LEU A 623 33.12 -29.06 -7.63
N ILE A 624 33.64 -27.98 -7.07
CA ILE A 624 33.29 -26.62 -7.45
C ILE A 624 34.57 -25.87 -7.83
N LYS A 625 34.60 -25.30 -9.04
CA LYS A 625 35.69 -24.44 -9.49
C LYS A 625 35.49 -23.03 -8.93
N MET A 626 36.44 -22.57 -8.14
CA MET A 626 36.42 -21.26 -7.49
C MET A 626 37.08 -20.19 -8.37
N GLN A 627 36.61 -18.95 -8.27
CA GLN A 627 37.28 -17.78 -8.86
C GLN A 627 38.43 -17.25 -7.99
N THR A 628 38.36 -17.53 -6.68
CA THR A 628 39.34 -17.11 -5.69
C THR A 628 40.20 -18.30 -5.26
N ARG A 629 41.49 -18.07 -5.00
CA ARG A 629 42.38 -19.11 -4.49
C ARG A 629 42.29 -19.23 -2.95
N GLY A 630 42.39 -20.45 -2.43
CA GLY A 630 42.41 -20.75 -1.00
C GLY A 630 43.49 -21.78 -0.64
N LYS A 631 43.50 -22.21 0.64
CA LYS A 631 44.49 -23.14 1.17
C LYS A 631 43.98 -24.58 1.07
N PRO A 632 44.63 -25.48 0.31
CA PRO A 632 44.18 -26.87 0.22
C PRO A 632 44.41 -27.63 1.53
N VAL A 633 43.48 -28.51 1.88
CA VAL A 633 43.65 -29.45 3.00
C VAL A 633 44.73 -30.50 2.70
N THR A 634 45.28 -31.10 3.76
CA THR A 634 46.21 -32.23 3.64
C THR A 634 45.49 -33.52 4.03
N PHE A 635 45.58 -34.55 3.20
CA PHE A 635 44.89 -35.82 3.44
C PHE A 635 45.62 -36.69 4.47
N TYR A 636 44.89 -37.52 5.19
CA TYR A 636 45.48 -38.51 6.07
C TYR A 636 46.14 -39.65 5.26
N THR A 637 47.32 -40.11 5.69
CA THR A 637 48.11 -41.14 5.01
C THR A 637 48.29 -42.43 5.82
N GLY A 638 47.76 -42.50 7.05
CA GLY A 638 47.80 -43.70 7.87
C GLY A 638 46.80 -44.77 7.40
N GLN A 639 47.05 -46.02 7.76
CA GLN A 639 46.24 -47.16 7.32
C GLN A 639 44.83 -47.19 7.95
N SER A 640 44.71 -46.79 9.22
CA SER A 640 43.45 -46.84 9.99
C SER A 640 43.52 -45.88 11.18
N LEU A 641 42.39 -45.32 11.58
CA LEU A 641 42.26 -44.55 12.81
C LEU A 641 42.07 -45.49 14.01
N PRO A 642 42.81 -45.29 15.11
CA PRO A 642 42.54 -46.02 16.35
C PRO A 642 41.16 -45.64 16.91
N ALA A 643 40.39 -46.61 17.40
CA ALA A 643 39.11 -46.35 18.05
C ALA A 643 39.27 -45.35 19.21
N GLY A 644 38.35 -44.38 19.32
CA GLY A 644 38.36 -43.38 20.39
C GLY A 644 39.28 -42.18 20.14
N VAL A 645 40.02 -42.11 19.02
CA VAL A 645 40.81 -40.90 18.73
C VAL A 645 39.91 -39.71 18.44
N THR A 646 40.33 -38.55 18.90
CA THR A 646 39.61 -37.30 18.71
C THR A 646 39.54 -36.88 17.25
N LEU A 647 38.35 -36.53 16.80
CA LEU A 647 38.08 -35.96 15.49
C LEU A 647 37.44 -34.57 15.64
N ASP A 648 37.86 -33.65 14.79
CA ASP A 648 37.32 -32.29 14.69
C ASP A 648 36.51 -32.15 13.40
N ALA A 649 35.21 -31.87 13.52
CA ALA A 649 34.39 -31.47 12.40
C ALA A 649 34.38 -29.94 12.31
N ILE A 650 34.65 -29.41 11.12
CA ILE A 650 34.57 -27.98 10.86
C ILE A 650 33.44 -27.72 9.87
N GLY A 651 32.57 -26.76 10.17
CA GLY A 651 31.46 -26.40 9.30
C GLY A 651 30.69 -25.17 9.76
N HIS A 652 29.45 -25.04 9.27
CA HIS A 652 28.60 -23.87 9.44
C HIS A 652 27.20 -24.24 9.97
N PRO A 653 27.10 -24.85 11.16
CA PRO A 653 25.86 -25.43 11.66
C PRO A 653 24.80 -24.35 11.87
N GLU A 654 23.59 -24.57 11.37
CA GLU A 654 22.44 -23.64 11.44
C GLU A 654 22.78 -22.21 10.95
N GLY A 655 23.77 -22.08 10.06
CA GLY A 655 24.24 -20.80 9.54
C GLY A 655 25.23 -20.04 10.43
N TYR A 656 25.67 -20.61 11.56
CA TYR A 656 26.74 -20.05 12.40
C TYR A 656 28.12 -20.38 11.79
N PRO A 657 28.84 -19.41 11.20
CA PRO A 657 30.00 -19.72 10.38
C PRO A 657 31.24 -20.11 11.22
N TYR A 658 32.11 -20.97 10.67
CA TYR A 658 33.41 -21.38 11.24
C TYR A 658 33.32 -22.00 12.64
N THR A 659 32.38 -22.94 12.80
CA THR A 659 32.22 -23.71 14.03
C THR A 659 33.08 -24.97 13.99
N ILE A 660 33.80 -25.23 15.07
CA ILE A 660 34.49 -26.51 15.32
C ILE A 660 33.67 -27.31 16.33
N THR A 661 33.31 -28.53 15.98
CA THR A 661 32.75 -29.52 16.91
C THR A 661 33.71 -30.69 17.04
N ARG A 662 33.78 -31.27 18.24
CA ARG A 662 34.74 -32.32 18.57
C ARG A 662 34.04 -33.57 19.06
N GLY A 663 34.52 -34.72 18.63
CA GLY A 663 34.08 -36.04 19.07
C GLY A 663 35.19 -37.07 18.89
N VAL A 664 34.84 -38.34 18.78
CA VAL A 664 35.76 -39.46 18.62
C VAL A 664 35.43 -40.31 17.40
N PHE A 665 36.46 -40.92 16.84
CA PHE A 665 36.30 -42.00 15.88
C PHE A 665 35.63 -43.21 16.55
N SER A 666 34.41 -43.55 16.11
CA SER A 666 33.67 -44.71 16.64
C SER A 666 33.97 -45.98 15.85
N ALA A 667 33.77 -45.95 14.52
CA ALA A 667 33.93 -47.12 13.66
C ALA A 667 33.98 -46.74 12.17
N TYR A 668 34.50 -47.64 11.32
CA TYR A 668 34.22 -47.60 9.88
C TYR A 668 32.97 -48.39 9.55
N ARG A 669 32.17 -47.89 8.59
CA ARG A 669 30.90 -48.51 8.18
C ARG A 669 30.79 -48.52 6.67
N ASP A 670 30.59 -49.69 6.08
CA ASP A 670 30.27 -49.83 4.65
C ASP A 670 28.75 -49.90 4.50
N LEU A 671 28.14 -48.78 4.12
CA LEU A 671 26.68 -48.57 4.06
C LEU A 671 26.23 -48.27 2.63
N LYS A 672 24.92 -48.26 2.39
CA LYS A 672 24.38 -47.80 1.10
C LYS A 672 24.65 -46.30 0.93
N GLY A 673 25.05 -45.89 -0.26
CA GLY A 673 25.19 -44.47 -0.61
C GLY A 673 23.85 -43.73 -0.68
N MET A 674 23.89 -42.41 -0.92
CA MET A 674 22.73 -41.52 -0.86
C MET A 674 21.95 -41.44 -2.18
N GLY A 675 22.60 -41.68 -3.32
CA GLY A 675 22.00 -41.66 -4.65
C GLY A 675 21.74 -43.06 -5.24
N PRO A 676 21.13 -43.12 -6.44
CA PRO A 676 20.95 -44.39 -7.16
C PRO A 676 22.32 -44.97 -7.57
N ALA A 677 22.52 -46.25 -7.29
CA ALA A 677 23.73 -46.98 -7.65
C ALA A 677 23.40 -48.40 -8.13
N PRO A 678 24.26 -49.03 -8.95
CA PRO A 678 24.15 -50.45 -9.25
C PRO A 678 24.05 -51.26 -7.96
N SER A 679 23.15 -52.25 -7.93
CA SER A 679 22.88 -53.08 -6.76
C SER A 679 24.18 -53.64 -6.17
N GLY A 680 24.51 -53.25 -4.93
CA GLY A 680 25.67 -53.76 -4.19
C GLY A 680 26.81 -52.77 -3.96
N HIS A 681 26.83 -51.61 -4.62
CA HIS A 681 27.84 -50.58 -4.34
C HIS A 681 27.59 -49.94 -2.96
N LYS A 682 28.55 -50.12 -2.05
CA LYS A 682 28.57 -49.49 -0.73
C LYS A 682 29.54 -48.31 -0.73
N VAL A 683 29.24 -47.30 0.07
CA VAL A 683 30.13 -46.19 0.36
C VAL A 683 30.72 -46.42 1.75
N ARG A 684 32.03 -46.24 1.89
CA ARG A 684 32.69 -46.31 3.19
C ARG A 684 32.54 -45.00 3.95
N TYR A 685 32.00 -45.09 5.16
CA TYR A 685 31.81 -43.99 6.09
C TYR A 685 32.68 -44.14 7.35
N ILE A 686 33.00 -43.00 7.95
CA ILE A 686 33.49 -42.83 9.32
C ILE A 686 32.29 -42.52 10.20
N GLN A 687 32.06 -43.36 11.20
CA GLN A 687 31.11 -43.07 12.28
C GLN A 687 31.83 -42.25 13.36
N THR A 688 31.22 -41.15 13.79
CA THR A 688 31.70 -40.26 14.84
C THR A 688 30.54 -39.79 15.72
N ASP A 689 30.83 -39.45 16.97
CA ASP A 689 29.89 -38.78 17.88
C ASP A 689 30.06 -37.25 17.87
N ALA A 690 31.03 -36.73 17.11
CA ALA A 690 31.20 -35.29 16.93
C ALA A 690 29.87 -34.67 16.46
N PRO A 691 29.36 -33.59 17.08
CA PRO A 691 28.10 -32.99 16.67
C PRO A 691 28.09 -32.56 15.20
N ILE A 692 27.23 -33.18 14.39
CA ILE A 692 26.96 -32.82 12.99
C ILE A 692 25.50 -32.35 12.88
N ASN A 693 25.28 -31.07 12.58
CA ASN A 693 23.94 -30.48 12.37
C ASN A 693 23.80 -29.98 10.92
N HIS A 694 22.61 -29.54 10.53
CA HIS A 694 22.39 -28.90 9.23
C HIS A 694 23.38 -27.75 9.03
N GLY A 695 24.01 -27.66 7.86
CA GLY A 695 25.08 -26.70 7.58
C GLY A 695 26.52 -27.22 7.77
N ASN A 696 26.74 -28.32 8.49
CA ASN A 696 28.05 -29.01 8.51
C ASN A 696 28.28 -29.89 7.28
N SER A 697 27.21 -30.26 6.57
CA SER A 697 27.27 -31.10 5.36
C SER A 697 28.22 -30.50 4.33
N GLY A 698 29.16 -31.32 3.87
CA GLY A 698 30.22 -31.00 2.93
C GLY A 698 31.50 -30.49 3.60
N GLY A 699 31.48 -30.23 4.90
CA GLY A 699 32.62 -29.77 5.69
C GLY A 699 33.63 -30.89 5.98
N PRO A 700 34.90 -30.55 6.25
CA PRO A 700 35.93 -31.55 6.54
C PRO A 700 35.81 -32.14 7.95
N LEU A 701 36.17 -33.41 8.08
CA LEU A 701 36.47 -34.09 9.34
C LEU A 701 37.98 -34.28 9.44
N PHE A 702 38.58 -33.79 10.51
CA PHE A 702 40.02 -33.82 10.74
C PHE A 702 40.41 -34.76 11.88
N TYR A 703 41.48 -35.53 11.66
CA TYR A 703 42.31 -36.06 12.75
C TYR A 703 43.56 -35.19 12.84
N LYS A 704 43.69 -34.42 13.92
CA LYS A 704 44.69 -33.33 14.03
C LYS A 704 44.50 -32.31 12.89
N ASP A 705 45.46 -32.18 12.00
CA ASP A 705 45.46 -31.30 10.82
C ASP A 705 45.19 -32.05 9.50
N LYS A 706 44.91 -33.36 9.55
CA LYS A 706 44.75 -34.21 8.36
C LYS A 706 43.30 -34.58 8.11
N LEU A 707 42.84 -34.38 6.87
CA LEU A 707 41.50 -34.74 6.43
C LEU A 707 41.34 -36.26 6.47
N VAL A 708 40.35 -36.72 7.24
CA VAL A 708 39.97 -38.14 7.33
C VAL A 708 38.59 -38.41 6.75
N GLY A 709 37.75 -37.39 6.56
CA GLY A 709 36.46 -37.57 5.88
C GLY A 709 35.71 -36.28 5.60
N VAL A 710 34.51 -36.40 5.03
CA VAL A 710 33.61 -35.30 4.67
C VAL A 710 32.28 -35.50 5.39
N ASN A 711 31.91 -34.56 6.26
CA ASN A 711 30.67 -34.60 7.04
C ASN A 711 29.47 -34.60 6.09
N THR A 712 28.50 -35.49 6.27
CA THR A 712 27.36 -35.60 5.35
C THR A 712 26.02 -35.74 6.05
N TRP A 713 25.84 -36.74 6.92
CA TRP A 713 24.54 -37.01 7.56
C TRP A 713 24.70 -37.60 8.95
N GLY A 714 23.63 -37.54 9.74
CA GLY A 714 23.49 -38.18 11.05
C GLY A 714 22.06 -38.67 11.24
N LEU A 715 21.83 -39.58 12.20
CA LEU A 715 20.45 -39.96 12.55
C LEU A 715 19.76 -38.82 13.32
N SER A 716 18.46 -38.66 13.10
CA SER A 716 17.65 -37.65 13.79
C SER A 716 17.77 -37.79 15.31
N LYS A 717 17.88 -36.65 16.02
CA LYS A 717 17.92 -36.59 17.49
C LYS A 717 16.68 -37.21 18.15
N GLN A 718 15.56 -37.29 17.43
CA GLN A 718 14.34 -37.95 17.89
C GLN A 718 14.44 -39.50 17.86
N ALA A 719 15.42 -40.05 17.13
CA ALA A 719 15.64 -41.49 16.99
C ALA A 719 16.89 -41.96 17.75
N THR A 720 18.03 -41.26 17.66
CA THR A 720 19.29 -41.60 18.36
C THR A 720 20.22 -40.37 18.38
N GLU A 721 20.89 -40.09 19.50
CA GLU A 721 21.92 -39.03 19.59
C GLU A 721 23.34 -39.61 19.41
N GLY A 722 24.25 -38.82 18.83
CA GLY A 722 25.68 -39.18 18.71
C GLY A 722 26.03 -40.20 17.62
N LEU A 723 25.13 -40.46 16.66
CA LEU A 723 25.40 -41.33 15.52
C LEU A 723 25.51 -40.52 14.21
N ASN A 724 26.70 -40.01 13.94
CA ASN A 724 26.99 -39.17 12.77
C ASN A 724 27.97 -39.85 11.82
N PHE A 725 27.86 -39.53 10.53
CA PHE A 725 28.60 -40.18 9.46
C PHE A 725 29.29 -39.17 8.54
N SER A 726 30.56 -39.46 8.25
CA SER A 726 31.38 -38.71 7.30
C SER A 726 31.92 -39.64 6.23
N ILE A 727 31.89 -39.23 4.97
CA ILE A 727 32.42 -40.02 3.84
C ILE A 727 33.93 -40.20 4.04
N HIS A 728 34.43 -41.44 3.96
CA HIS A 728 35.83 -41.75 4.26
C HIS A 728 36.78 -41.10 3.24
N TYR A 729 37.94 -40.61 3.68
CA TYR A 729 38.91 -39.91 2.80
C TYR A 729 39.34 -40.73 1.57
N ALA A 730 39.33 -42.06 1.65
CA ALA A 730 39.62 -42.94 0.50
C ALA A 730 38.59 -42.80 -0.63
N GLU A 731 37.30 -42.67 -0.31
CA GLU A 731 36.24 -42.42 -1.31
C GLU A 731 36.43 -41.06 -1.99
N VAL A 732 36.86 -40.06 -1.20
CA VAL A 732 37.20 -38.73 -1.72
C VAL A 732 38.40 -38.80 -2.66
N ILE A 733 39.47 -39.51 -2.28
CA ILE A 733 40.65 -39.70 -3.13
C ILE A 733 40.29 -40.39 -4.44
N ASP A 734 39.46 -41.43 -4.40
CA ASP A 734 39.03 -42.13 -5.60
C ASP A 734 38.20 -41.23 -6.51
N PHE A 735 37.29 -40.43 -5.95
CA PHE A 735 36.53 -39.42 -6.69
C PHE A 735 37.44 -38.35 -7.31
N LEU A 736 38.45 -37.85 -6.59
CA LEU A 736 39.40 -36.88 -7.13
C LEU A 736 40.25 -37.47 -8.26
N LYS A 737 40.74 -38.71 -8.11
CA LYS A 737 41.52 -39.41 -9.14
C LYS A 737 40.72 -39.68 -10.41
N GLN A 738 39.46 -40.10 -10.28
CA GLN A 738 38.55 -40.32 -11.41
C GLN A 738 38.34 -39.04 -12.24
N ASN A 739 38.49 -37.87 -11.61
CA ASN A 739 38.32 -36.56 -12.23
C ASN A 739 39.66 -35.85 -12.52
N GLY A 740 40.80 -36.55 -12.40
CA GLY A 740 42.12 -36.00 -12.73
C GLY A 740 42.61 -34.88 -11.79
N ILE A 741 42.09 -34.81 -10.56
CA ILE A 741 42.45 -33.77 -9.59
C ILE A 741 43.55 -34.28 -8.65
N MET A 742 44.65 -33.53 -8.59
CA MET A 742 45.76 -33.78 -7.67
C MET A 742 45.40 -33.31 -6.26
N TYR A 743 45.83 -34.06 -5.24
CA TYR A 743 45.60 -33.73 -3.83
C TYR A 743 46.90 -33.77 -3.02
N ARG A 744 46.93 -33.06 -1.89
CA ARG A 744 48.09 -33.03 -0.98
C ARG A 744 48.01 -34.19 0.01
N LYS A 745 49.08 -34.98 0.09
CA LYS A 745 49.26 -36.08 1.05
C LYS A 745 49.83 -35.59 2.37
#